data_AF-A0A8D0KGA2-F1
#
_entry.id   AF-A0A8D0KGA2-F1
#
_cell.length_a   1.000
_cell.length_b   1.000
_cell.length_c   1.000
_cell.angle_alpha   90.00
_cell.angle_beta   90.00
_cell.angle_gamma   90.00
#
_symmetry.space_group_name_H-M   'P 1'
#
loop_
_entity.id
_entity.type
_entity.pdbx_description
1 polymer ?
#
loop_
_entity_poly.entity_id
_entity_poly.type
_entity_poly.pdbx_seq_one_letter_code
_entity_poly.pdbx_strand_id
1 'polypeptide(L)'
;MSSKGKAGRYRGSVKDFPNFDANQDAEALYNAMKGLGSDKEAILDLITSRSNKQRIEICHAYKALYGKDLIADLKYELTGKFERLIVGLMRPLEYFDAKEIKDALKGVGTDEKCLIEILASRTNQQIHALREAYKDAYERDLEPDVIADTTGHFKKMLVVLLQGTREEDDVVSEELVEQDAKDLLEAGEVKWGTDEAQFIYILGSRSKQHLRLVFNEYLKISGKPIEASIRGELSGDFEKLMLAVVKNIRSTQEYFADRLFKAMKGLGTRDNTLIRIMVSRSEIDMLDIREIFRTKYEKSLHHMIESDTSGDYKKALLKLCGGDDDAAGEFFPEAAQVAYQMWELSAVAKVELKGTIHPAPDFNADGDAKVLRKAMKGFGTDEDAIIEVVTRRSNSQRQEIIQAYKSHYGRDLIADLKSEISGALAKVILGLMMTPAQYDAKQLNKAMEGAGTDESVLIEILATRNNQEIQAINEAYKEAYHKTLEDALSSDTSGHFKRILISLALGARDEGGEDFTKAHEDAKVAAEALKLSDVSSDDSTSLETRFLSILCTQSYPQLRRVFQEFIKLTNHDVAHAIKKRMSGDVRDAFLAIVLSVKNKQAFFADKLYKSMKGAGTDDRTLIRIMVSRSEIDLLSIRREFWDIYDKSLHHMIEDTSGDYRKALLAICGEEN
;
A
#
# COMPACT_ATOMS: atom_id res chain seq x y z
N MET A 1 -10.64 -40.36 12.91
CA MET A 1 -9.99 -40.09 14.22
C MET A 1 -10.36 -38.67 14.63
N SER A 2 -10.83 -38.52 15.86
CA SER A 2 -11.49 -37.35 16.44
C SER A 2 -10.71 -36.04 16.25
N SER A 3 -11.36 -35.03 15.66
CA SER A 3 -10.88 -33.66 15.58
C SER A 3 -10.96 -33.00 16.95
N LYS A 4 -9.86 -33.03 17.70
CA LYS A 4 -9.67 -32.10 18.81
C LYS A 4 -9.60 -30.69 18.23
N GLY A 5 -10.62 -29.87 18.48
CA GLY A 5 -10.59 -28.44 18.20
C GLY A 5 -9.37 -27.82 18.85
N LYS A 6 -8.45 -27.28 18.05
CA LYS A 6 -7.32 -26.50 18.54
C LYS A 6 -7.90 -25.22 19.15
N ALA A 7 -7.80 -25.07 20.47
CA ALA A 7 -7.99 -23.79 21.12
C ALA A 7 -7.10 -22.74 20.44
N GLY A 8 -7.65 -21.57 20.11
CA GLY A 8 -6.94 -20.51 19.38
C GLY A 8 -5.62 -20.17 20.06
N ARG A 9 -4.51 -20.23 19.31
CA ARG A 9 -3.18 -19.89 19.79
C ARG A 9 -3.13 -18.38 20.05
N TYR A 10 -2.63 -17.95 21.20
CA TYR A 10 -2.41 -16.52 21.52
C TYR A 10 -1.58 -15.82 20.43
N ARG A 11 -2.03 -14.63 19.97
CA ARG A 11 -1.45 -13.87 18.85
C ARG A 11 -0.84 -12.51 19.24
N GLY A 12 -0.77 -12.20 20.54
CA GLY A 12 0.04 -11.10 21.05
C GLY A 12 1.54 -11.40 21.00
N SER A 13 2.35 -10.36 20.83
CA SER A 13 3.82 -10.42 20.91
C SER A 13 4.30 -10.42 22.36
N VAL A 14 3.63 -9.70 23.26
CA VAL A 14 3.89 -9.70 24.71
C VAL A 14 2.98 -10.72 25.38
N LYS A 15 3.50 -11.48 26.35
CA LYS A 15 2.79 -12.55 27.06
C LYS A 15 3.09 -12.48 28.56
N ASP A 16 2.31 -13.20 29.36
CA ASP A 16 2.60 -13.35 30.79
C ASP A 16 4.03 -13.87 30.99
N PHE A 17 4.78 -13.14 31.82
CA PHE A 17 6.12 -13.54 32.22
C PHE A 17 6.04 -14.72 33.18
N PRO A 18 6.78 -15.82 32.91
CA PRO A 18 6.76 -17.00 33.76
C PRO A 18 7.42 -16.70 35.11
N ASN A 19 6.90 -17.29 36.19
CA ASN A 19 7.43 -17.13 37.56
C ASN A 19 7.50 -15.65 38.02
N PHE A 20 6.50 -14.86 37.62
CA PHE A 20 6.39 -13.44 37.96
C PHE A 20 6.19 -13.20 39.47
N ASP A 21 6.87 -12.19 40.01
CA ASP A 21 6.71 -11.66 41.36
C ASP A 21 6.64 -10.12 41.30
N ALA A 22 5.46 -9.58 41.59
CA ALA A 22 5.20 -8.15 41.53
C ALA A 22 6.07 -7.32 42.49
N ASN A 23 6.44 -7.87 43.65
CA ASN A 23 7.26 -7.16 44.63
C ASN A 23 8.71 -7.04 44.14
N GLN A 24 9.27 -8.12 43.60
CA GLN A 24 10.62 -8.10 43.04
C GLN A 24 10.73 -7.13 41.87
N ASP A 25 9.74 -7.12 40.98
CA ASP A 25 9.71 -6.20 39.86
C ASP A 25 9.50 -4.74 40.30
N ALA A 26 8.68 -4.50 41.33
CA ALA A 26 8.54 -3.16 41.92
C ALA A 26 9.85 -2.67 42.56
N GLU A 27 10.58 -3.54 43.25
CA GLU A 27 11.92 -3.24 43.78
C GLU A 27 12.93 -2.97 42.67
N ALA A 28 12.93 -3.76 41.60
CA ALA A 28 13.79 -3.57 40.45
C ALA A 28 13.55 -2.21 39.78
N LEU A 29 12.28 -1.82 39.57
CA LEU A 29 11.93 -0.51 39.02
C LEU A 29 12.31 0.64 39.98
N TYR A 30 12.10 0.48 41.28
CA TYR A 30 12.51 1.48 42.27
C TYR A 30 14.03 1.71 42.24
N ASN A 31 14.81 0.63 42.19
CA ASN A 31 16.25 0.70 42.12
C ASN A 31 16.75 1.29 40.79
N ALA A 32 16.11 0.95 39.67
CA ALA A 32 16.43 1.51 38.36
C ALA A 32 16.19 3.03 38.28
N MET A 33 15.30 3.56 39.10
CA MET A 33 15.00 5.00 39.20
C MET A 33 15.72 5.70 40.37
N LYS A 34 16.65 5.01 41.04
CA LYS A 34 17.34 5.56 42.21
C LYS A 34 18.67 6.20 41.82
N GLY A 35 18.85 7.48 42.15
CA GLY A 35 20.11 8.20 41.99
C GLY A 35 19.98 9.39 41.05
N LEU A 36 21.09 9.81 40.43
CA LEU A 36 21.07 10.82 39.37
C LEU A 36 20.79 10.14 38.03
N GLY A 37 19.60 10.37 37.49
CA GLY A 37 19.11 9.70 36.28
C GLY A 37 18.52 8.31 36.57
N SER A 38 18.20 7.58 35.49
CA SER A 38 17.57 6.26 35.56
C SER A 38 18.22 5.25 34.62
N ASP A 39 18.20 3.98 35.04
CA ASP A 39 18.56 2.84 34.19
C ASP A 39 17.41 2.52 33.24
N LYS A 40 17.38 3.24 32.13
CA LYS A 40 16.34 3.10 31.09
C LYS A 40 16.31 1.70 30.50
N GLU A 41 17.44 1.01 30.42
CA GLU A 41 17.53 -0.35 29.89
C GLU A 41 16.87 -1.35 30.83
N ALA A 42 17.12 -1.27 32.14
CA ALA A 42 16.41 -2.09 33.12
C ALA A 42 14.89 -1.81 33.11
N ILE A 43 14.48 -0.55 33.04
CA ILE A 43 13.06 -0.15 32.99
C ILE A 43 12.39 -0.72 31.73
N LEU A 44 12.98 -0.52 30.55
CA LEU A 44 12.39 -0.97 29.29
C LEU A 44 12.32 -2.50 29.24
N ASP A 45 13.38 -3.19 29.68
CA ASP A 45 13.47 -4.64 29.62
C ASP A 45 12.44 -5.31 30.51
N LEU A 46 12.22 -4.79 31.72
CA LEU A 46 11.21 -5.27 32.63
C LEU A 46 9.81 -5.01 32.06
N ILE A 47 9.47 -3.74 31.79
CA ILE A 47 8.10 -3.34 31.42
C ILE A 47 7.64 -4.01 30.12
N THR A 48 8.50 -4.09 29.11
CA THR A 48 8.14 -4.70 27.81
C THR A 48 8.09 -6.23 27.86
N SER A 49 8.56 -6.86 28.93
CA SER A 49 8.55 -8.31 29.12
C SER A 49 7.46 -8.80 30.08
N ARG A 50 6.63 -7.90 30.63
CA ARG A 50 5.47 -8.23 31.47
C ARG A 50 4.18 -7.96 30.72
N SER A 51 3.17 -8.79 30.89
CA SER A 51 1.82 -8.48 30.37
C SER A 51 1.23 -7.27 31.08
N ASN A 52 0.23 -6.62 30.47
CA ASN A 52 -0.42 -5.47 31.08
C ASN A 52 -1.00 -5.81 32.46
N LYS A 53 -1.61 -7.00 32.59
CA LYS A 53 -2.08 -7.52 33.87
C LYS A 53 -0.97 -7.52 34.94
N GLN A 54 0.20 -8.08 34.61
CA GLN A 54 1.35 -8.10 35.51
C GLN A 54 1.88 -6.69 35.81
N ARG A 55 1.87 -5.76 34.85
CA ARG A 55 2.25 -4.36 35.07
C ARG A 55 1.32 -3.66 36.07
N ILE A 56 0.02 -3.96 36.05
CA ILE A 56 -0.93 -3.44 37.06
C ILE A 56 -0.62 -4.02 38.45
N GLU A 57 -0.31 -5.31 38.54
CA GLU A 57 0.13 -5.92 39.81
C GLU A 57 1.42 -5.27 40.33
N ILE A 58 2.37 -4.94 39.45
CA ILE A 58 3.59 -4.17 39.81
C ILE A 58 3.23 -2.77 40.33
N CYS A 59 2.30 -2.05 39.70
CA CYS A 59 1.85 -0.74 40.18
C CYS A 59 1.31 -0.82 41.62
N HIS A 60 0.51 -1.85 41.93
CA HIS A 60 -0.01 -2.06 43.28
C HIS A 60 1.10 -2.42 44.28
N ALA A 61 2.01 -3.31 43.91
CA ALA A 61 3.15 -3.68 44.76
C ALA A 61 4.07 -2.47 45.04
N TYR A 62 4.36 -1.66 44.02
CA TYR A 62 5.15 -0.43 44.16
C TYR A 62 4.49 0.56 45.12
N LYS A 63 3.17 0.74 45.02
CA LYS A 63 2.41 1.58 45.94
C LYS A 63 2.45 1.06 47.37
N ALA A 64 2.34 -0.26 47.56
CA ALA A 64 2.38 -0.89 48.88
C ALA A 64 3.77 -0.81 49.55
N LEU A 65 4.84 -1.05 48.78
CA LEU A 65 6.22 -1.07 49.28
C LEU A 65 6.77 0.33 49.54
N TYR A 66 6.45 1.31 48.68
CA TYR A 66 7.09 2.63 48.70
C TYR A 66 6.14 3.78 49.02
N GLY A 67 4.82 3.55 49.04
CA GLY A 67 3.82 4.61 49.19
C GLY A 67 3.72 5.56 48.00
N LYS A 68 4.45 5.31 46.92
CA LYS A 68 4.56 6.17 45.72
C LYS A 68 3.75 5.66 44.55
N ASP A 69 3.46 6.54 43.60
CA ASP A 69 2.80 6.19 42.35
C ASP A 69 3.86 5.88 41.28
N LEU A 70 3.91 4.64 40.81
CA LEU A 70 4.92 4.20 39.84
C LEU A 70 4.84 4.98 38.52
N ILE A 71 3.63 5.31 38.05
CA ILE A 71 3.46 6.06 36.80
C ILE A 71 3.95 7.49 36.95
N ALA A 72 3.73 8.13 38.11
CA ALA A 72 4.24 9.46 38.42
C ALA A 72 5.77 9.47 38.49
N ASP A 73 6.38 8.48 39.15
CA ASP A 73 7.84 8.36 39.21
C ASP A 73 8.43 8.09 37.82
N LEU A 74 7.81 7.24 36.99
CA LEU A 74 8.23 7.03 35.60
C LEU A 74 8.13 8.31 34.74
N LYS A 75 7.08 9.13 34.93
CA LYS A 75 6.95 10.43 34.24
C LYS A 75 8.00 11.44 34.69
N TYR A 76 8.48 11.33 35.93
CA TYR A 76 9.53 12.19 36.45
C TYR A 76 10.91 11.79 35.88
N GLU A 77 11.19 10.48 35.80
CA GLU A 77 12.49 9.95 35.38
C GLU A 77 12.67 9.85 33.86
N LEU A 78 11.58 9.73 33.11
CA LEU A 78 11.59 9.56 31.66
C LEU A 78 11.09 10.84 30.99
N THR A 79 11.50 11.05 29.73
CA THR A 79 10.98 12.16 28.92
C THR A 79 10.71 11.76 27.47
N GLY A 80 9.87 12.54 26.80
CA GLY A 80 9.64 12.46 25.36
C GLY A 80 8.93 11.18 24.91
N LYS A 81 9.29 10.68 23.72
CA LYS A 81 8.63 9.52 23.10
C LYS A 81 8.77 8.24 23.93
N PHE A 82 9.91 8.06 24.57
CA PHE A 82 10.17 6.91 25.44
C PHE A 82 9.28 6.94 26.69
N GLU A 83 9.14 8.10 27.34
CA GLU A 83 8.20 8.29 28.44
C GLU A 83 6.76 7.95 28.02
N ARG A 84 6.28 8.54 26.90
CA ARG A 84 4.91 8.30 26.42
C ARG A 84 4.65 6.82 26.19
N LEU A 85 5.60 6.10 25.59
CA LEU A 85 5.51 4.66 25.33
C LEU A 85 5.45 3.85 26.64
N ILE A 86 6.42 4.04 27.53
CA ILE A 86 6.50 3.30 28.80
C ILE A 86 5.28 3.57 29.66
N VAL A 87 4.88 4.83 29.82
CA VAL A 87 3.70 5.23 30.59
C VAL A 87 2.41 4.74 29.93
N GLY A 88 2.36 4.63 28.60
CA GLY A 88 1.26 3.99 27.88
C GLY A 88 1.12 2.51 28.24
N LEU A 89 2.23 1.76 28.27
CA LEU A 89 2.26 0.35 28.63
C LEU A 89 1.78 0.05 30.06
N MET A 90 1.92 1.00 30.98
CA MET A 90 1.53 0.82 32.38
C MET A 90 0.03 1.03 32.66
N ARG A 91 -0.75 1.53 31.70
CA ARG A 91 -2.20 1.75 31.87
C ARG A 91 -2.99 0.53 31.43
N PRO A 92 -4.12 0.20 32.08
CA PRO A 92 -5.09 -0.72 31.50
C PRO A 92 -5.56 -0.19 30.13
N LEU A 93 -5.88 -1.09 29.20
CA LEU A 93 -6.10 -0.74 27.80
C LEU A 93 -7.23 0.29 27.62
N GLU A 94 -8.32 0.14 28.36
CA GLU A 94 -9.47 1.05 28.35
C GLU A 94 -9.11 2.46 28.85
N TYR A 95 -8.22 2.58 29.84
CA TYR A 95 -7.70 3.88 30.31
C TYR A 95 -6.68 4.47 29.33
N PHE A 96 -5.92 3.62 28.64
CA PHE A 96 -5.04 4.06 27.57
C PHE A 96 -5.84 4.63 26.40
N ASP A 97 -6.88 3.95 25.94
CA ASP A 97 -7.77 4.42 24.89
C ASP A 97 -8.51 5.71 25.30
N ALA A 98 -9.02 5.77 26.53
CA ALA A 98 -9.65 6.98 27.07
C ALA A 98 -8.67 8.17 27.06
N LYS A 99 -7.39 7.94 27.36
CA LYS A 99 -6.34 8.97 27.29
C LYS A 99 -6.02 9.40 25.87
N GLU A 100 -5.95 8.48 24.93
CA GLU A 100 -5.71 8.80 23.51
C GLU A 100 -6.88 9.61 22.92
N ILE A 101 -8.13 9.22 23.22
CA ILE A 101 -9.30 10.01 22.82
C ILE A 101 -9.32 11.37 23.53
N LYS A 102 -8.99 11.43 24.83
CA LYS A 102 -8.92 12.70 25.53
C LYS A 102 -7.92 13.66 24.90
N ASP A 103 -6.76 13.16 24.49
CA ASP A 103 -5.76 13.95 23.79
C ASP A 103 -6.25 14.37 22.40
N ALA A 104 -6.94 13.49 21.67
CA ALA A 104 -7.50 13.77 20.35
C ALA A 104 -8.57 14.88 20.36
N LEU A 105 -9.31 15.01 21.46
CA LEU A 105 -10.35 16.03 21.67
C LEU A 105 -9.81 17.30 22.37
N LYS A 106 -8.56 17.29 22.86
CA LYS A 106 -8.01 18.39 23.64
C LYS A 106 -7.25 19.39 22.77
N GLY A 107 -7.66 20.65 22.81
CA GLY A 107 -6.91 21.77 22.26
C GLY A 107 -7.66 22.47 21.13
N VAL A 108 -6.92 23.15 20.26
CA VAL A 108 -7.48 23.75 19.04
C VAL A 108 -7.39 22.71 17.93
N GLY A 109 -8.54 22.27 17.42
CA GLY A 109 -8.66 21.19 16.44
C GLY A 109 -8.89 19.83 17.08
N THR A 110 -9.06 18.80 16.25
CA THR A 110 -9.35 17.42 16.65
C THR A 110 -8.40 16.49 15.91
N ASP A 111 -7.93 15.41 16.55
CA ASP A 111 -7.21 14.34 15.83
C ASP A 111 -8.23 13.30 15.32
N GLU A 112 -8.85 13.58 14.17
CA GLU A 112 -9.84 12.67 13.57
C GLU A 112 -9.22 11.31 13.26
N LYS A 113 -7.92 11.26 12.92
CA LYS A 113 -7.21 9.99 12.64
C LYS A 113 -7.16 9.10 13.88
N CYS A 114 -6.99 9.67 15.07
CA CYS A 114 -7.04 8.94 16.33
C CYS A 114 -8.47 8.45 16.64
N LEU A 115 -9.48 9.32 16.50
CA LEU A 115 -10.89 8.95 16.72
C LEU A 115 -11.33 7.81 15.80
N ILE A 116 -11.03 7.92 14.50
CA ILE A 116 -11.33 6.90 13.49
C ILE A 116 -10.66 5.57 13.86
N GLU A 117 -9.37 5.59 14.20
CA GLU A 117 -8.61 4.37 14.50
C GLU A 117 -9.17 3.61 15.70
N ILE A 118 -9.53 4.31 16.78
CA ILE A 118 -10.07 3.68 17.97
C ILE A 118 -11.51 3.22 17.69
N LEU A 119 -12.41 4.13 17.33
CA LEU A 119 -13.84 3.83 17.27
C LEU A 119 -14.21 2.86 16.14
N ALA A 120 -13.46 2.80 15.04
CA ALA A 120 -13.71 1.83 13.97
C ALA A 120 -13.16 0.42 14.27
N SER A 121 -12.25 0.26 15.23
CA SER A 121 -11.55 -1.01 15.48
C SER A 121 -11.98 -1.74 16.76
N ARG A 122 -12.45 -1.01 17.78
CA ARG A 122 -12.84 -1.60 19.07
C ARG A 122 -14.11 -2.43 18.96
N THR A 123 -14.18 -3.49 19.77
CA THR A 123 -15.39 -4.32 19.92
C THR A 123 -16.42 -3.64 20.84
N ASN A 124 -17.65 -4.16 20.85
CA ASN A 124 -18.71 -3.71 21.76
C ASN A 124 -18.21 -3.65 23.22
N GLN A 125 -17.61 -4.73 23.72
CA GLN A 125 -17.05 -4.79 25.07
C GLN A 125 -15.96 -3.73 25.31
N GLN A 126 -15.05 -3.54 24.35
CA GLN A 126 -13.98 -2.54 24.46
C GLN A 126 -14.54 -1.11 24.46
N ILE A 127 -15.58 -0.82 23.67
CA ILE A 127 -16.25 0.48 23.65
C ILE A 127 -16.92 0.77 25.00
N HIS A 128 -17.61 -0.20 25.59
CA HIS A 128 -18.21 -0.03 26.92
C HIS A 128 -17.14 0.21 28.00
N ALA A 129 -16.08 -0.59 28.03
CA ALA A 129 -14.98 -0.41 28.98
C ALA A 129 -14.30 0.96 28.82
N LEU A 130 -14.09 1.40 27.58
CA LEU A 130 -13.53 2.71 27.25
C LEU A 130 -14.42 3.85 27.78
N ARG A 131 -15.74 3.77 27.61
CA ARG A 131 -16.68 4.79 28.11
C ARG A 131 -16.64 4.88 29.63
N GLU A 132 -16.64 3.75 30.32
CA GLU A 132 -16.53 3.71 31.79
C GLU A 132 -15.18 4.26 32.26
N ALA A 133 -14.07 3.88 31.62
CA ALA A 133 -12.74 4.39 31.95
C ALA A 133 -12.60 5.89 31.68
N TYR A 134 -13.22 6.43 30.62
CA TYR A 134 -13.23 7.87 30.35
C TYR A 134 -14.01 8.63 31.42
N LYS A 135 -15.15 8.09 31.84
CA LYS A 135 -15.98 8.67 32.90
C LYS A 135 -15.27 8.65 34.24
N ASP A 136 -14.62 7.54 34.60
CA ASP A 136 -13.83 7.42 35.82
C ASP A 136 -12.62 8.38 35.81
N ALA A 137 -11.84 8.39 34.73
CA ALA A 137 -10.60 9.15 34.68
C ALA A 137 -10.78 10.67 34.58
N TYR A 138 -11.90 11.14 34.00
CA TYR A 138 -12.10 12.57 33.69
C TYR A 138 -13.38 13.17 34.25
N GLU A 139 -14.23 12.38 34.90
CA GLU A 139 -15.53 12.80 35.42
C GLU A 139 -16.43 13.44 34.33
N ARG A 140 -16.33 12.91 33.10
CA ARG A 140 -17.07 13.39 31.92
C ARG A 140 -17.61 12.24 31.11
N ASP A 141 -18.75 12.45 30.46
CA ASP A 141 -19.27 11.47 29.50
C ASP A 141 -18.57 11.65 28.15
N LEU A 142 -18.10 10.54 27.57
CA LEU A 142 -17.33 10.57 26.32
C LEU A 142 -18.17 11.00 25.11
N GLU A 143 -19.40 10.50 24.99
CA GLU A 143 -20.24 10.76 23.81
C GLU A 143 -20.56 12.26 23.64
N PRO A 144 -20.97 13.01 24.69
CA PRO A 144 -21.09 14.46 24.60
C PRO A 144 -19.80 15.19 24.18
N ASP A 145 -18.64 14.75 24.67
CA ASP A 145 -17.35 15.34 24.28
C ASP A 145 -17.07 15.11 22.77
N VAL A 146 -17.32 13.90 22.26
CA VAL A 146 -17.19 13.61 20.82
C VAL A 146 -18.21 14.40 19.99
N ILE A 147 -19.45 14.55 20.46
CA ILE A 147 -20.49 15.33 19.77
C ILE A 147 -20.12 16.81 19.66
N ALA A 148 -19.46 17.35 20.68
CA ALA A 148 -19.07 18.76 20.74
C ALA A 148 -17.96 19.10 19.74
N ASP A 149 -17.02 18.17 19.53
CA ASP A 149 -15.85 18.38 18.67
C ASP A 149 -16.03 17.83 17.23
N THR A 150 -17.17 17.23 16.91
CA THR A 150 -17.41 16.65 15.57
C THR A 150 -18.73 17.09 14.94
N THR A 151 -18.81 17.05 13.60
CA THR A 151 -19.98 17.52 12.85
C THR A 151 -20.40 16.55 11.74
N GLY A 152 -21.56 16.82 11.13
CA GLY A 152 -22.05 16.10 9.95
C GLY A 152 -22.23 14.59 10.13
N HIS A 153 -22.03 13.85 9.03
CA HIS A 153 -22.13 12.39 8.99
C HIS A 153 -20.99 11.69 9.72
N PHE A 154 -19.81 12.33 9.78
CA PHE A 154 -18.69 11.89 10.59
C PHE A 154 -19.10 11.72 12.05
N LYS A 155 -19.68 12.76 12.67
CA LYS A 155 -20.25 12.68 14.02
C LYS A 155 -21.25 11.55 14.17
N LYS A 156 -22.22 11.45 13.25
CA LYS A 156 -23.29 10.44 13.34
C LYS A 156 -22.72 9.03 13.41
N MET A 157 -21.76 8.71 12.56
CA MET A 157 -21.14 7.39 12.55
C MET A 157 -20.30 7.14 13.81
N LEU A 158 -19.55 8.13 14.30
CA LEU A 158 -18.82 7.97 15.57
C LEU A 158 -19.76 7.70 16.75
N VAL A 159 -20.92 8.37 16.82
CA VAL A 159 -21.93 8.12 17.86
C VAL A 159 -22.51 6.71 17.75
N VAL A 160 -22.78 6.21 16.53
CA VAL A 160 -23.22 4.83 16.31
C VAL A 160 -22.18 3.82 16.81
N LEU A 161 -20.91 4.02 16.48
CA LEU A 161 -19.82 3.16 16.94
C LEU A 161 -19.64 3.21 18.47
N LEU A 162 -19.83 4.39 19.08
CA LEU A 162 -19.76 4.59 20.54
C LEU A 162 -20.90 3.93 21.32
N GLN A 163 -22.00 3.56 20.66
CA GLN A 163 -23.04 2.79 21.35
C GLN A 163 -22.52 1.42 21.76
N GLY A 164 -21.60 0.82 20.98
CA GLY A 164 -21.10 -0.53 21.27
C GLY A 164 -22.19 -1.59 21.18
N THR A 165 -23.17 -1.39 20.29
CA THR A 165 -24.33 -2.27 20.12
C THR A 165 -24.41 -2.88 18.72
N ARG A 166 -23.25 -3.17 18.10
CA ARG A 166 -23.23 -3.94 16.86
C ARG A 166 -23.82 -5.33 17.14
N GLU A 167 -24.63 -5.86 16.22
CA GLU A 167 -25.09 -7.24 16.26
C GLU A 167 -23.89 -8.20 16.42
N GLU A 168 -23.98 -9.15 17.35
CA GLU A 168 -22.92 -10.15 17.55
C GLU A 168 -22.94 -11.19 16.42
N ASP A 169 -21.79 -11.81 16.15
CA ASP A 169 -21.68 -12.81 15.09
C ASP A 169 -22.54 -14.05 15.42
N ASP A 170 -23.42 -14.42 14.49
CA ASP A 170 -24.37 -15.53 14.62
C ASP A 170 -24.65 -16.24 13.28
N VAL A 171 -25.77 -16.98 13.19
CA VAL A 171 -26.19 -17.63 11.95
C VAL A 171 -26.67 -16.55 10.97
N VAL A 172 -25.88 -16.34 9.92
CA VAL A 172 -26.17 -15.32 8.91
C VAL A 172 -27.35 -15.73 8.02
N SER A 173 -28.27 -14.79 7.78
CA SER A 173 -29.36 -14.90 6.80
C SER A 173 -28.87 -14.54 5.40
N GLU A 174 -28.87 -15.49 4.46
CA GLU A 174 -28.49 -15.25 3.07
C GLU A 174 -29.39 -14.21 2.39
N GLU A 175 -30.70 -14.24 2.65
CA GLU A 175 -31.66 -13.25 2.11
C GLU A 175 -31.32 -11.83 2.58
N LEU A 176 -30.93 -11.66 3.85
CA LEU A 176 -30.54 -10.36 4.38
C LEU A 176 -29.18 -9.91 3.82
N VAL A 177 -28.26 -10.83 3.58
CA VAL A 177 -26.97 -10.53 2.92
C VAL A 177 -27.21 -9.98 1.52
N GLU A 178 -28.05 -10.65 0.73
CA GLU A 178 -28.41 -10.18 -0.60
C GLU A 178 -29.14 -8.83 -0.56
N GLN A 179 -30.04 -8.64 0.41
CA GLN A 179 -30.77 -7.39 0.57
C GLN A 179 -29.83 -6.24 0.94
N ASP A 180 -29.00 -6.37 1.97
CA ASP A 180 -28.07 -5.32 2.39
C ASP A 180 -27.05 -5.01 1.28
N ALA A 181 -26.61 -6.00 0.49
CA ALA A 181 -25.73 -5.77 -0.66
C ALA A 181 -26.42 -4.92 -1.75
N LYS A 182 -27.69 -5.21 -2.06
CA LYS A 182 -28.50 -4.41 -2.99
C LYS A 182 -28.78 -3.01 -2.45
N ASP A 183 -29.13 -2.90 -1.16
CA ASP A 183 -29.39 -1.62 -0.51
C ASP A 183 -28.15 -0.71 -0.54
N LEU A 184 -26.96 -1.26 -0.26
CA LEU A 184 -25.71 -0.50 -0.38
C LEU A 184 -25.42 -0.06 -1.82
N LEU A 185 -25.75 -0.90 -2.81
CA LEU A 185 -25.56 -0.58 -4.22
C LEU A 185 -26.50 0.55 -4.66
N GLU A 186 -27.78 0.46 -4.28
CA GLU A 186 -28.80 1.46 -4.57
C GLU A 186 -28.59 2.77 -3.81
N ALA A 187 -27.97 2.71 -2.64
CA ALA A 187 -27.57 3.85 -1.83
C ALA A 187 -26.32 4.57 -2.37
N GLY A 188 -25.53 3.95 -3.25
CA GLY A 188 -24.32 4.53 -3.83
C GLY A 188 -24.40 4.60 -5.35
N GLU A 189 -23.90 3.57 -6.04
CA GLU A 189 -23.63 3.60 -7.50
C GLU A 189 -24.85 3.85 -8.40
N VAL A 190 -26.08 3.65 -7.92
CA VAL A 190 -27.31 3.81 -8.74
C VAL A 190 -27.84 5.25 -8.72
N LYS A 191 -27.39 6.09 -7.78
CA LYS A 191 -27.85 7.47 -7.61
C LYS A 191 -26.68 8.43 -7.74
N TRP A 192 -26.95 9.70 -8.04
CA TRP A 192 -25.92 10.73 -7.96
C TRP A 192 -25.79 11.18 -6.49
N GLY A 193 -24.66 10.85 -5.84
CA GLY A 193 -24.44 11.02 -4.41
C GLY A 193 -24.77 9.76 -3.60
N THR A 194 -24.40 9.74 -2.31
CA THR A 194 -24.64 8.61 -1.41
C THR A 194 -25.86 8.84 -0.51
N ASP A 195 -26.63 7.80 -0.20
CA ASP A 195 -27.48 7.77 1.00
C ASP A 195 -26.62 7.41 2.22
N GLU A 196 -26.01 8.43 2.84
CA GLU A 196 -25.10 8.22 3.96
C GLU A 196 -25.79 7.58 5.16
N ALA A 197 -27.10 7.77 5.32
CA ALA A 197 -27.85 7.18 6.43
C ALA A 197 -27.94 5.66 6.30
N GLN A 198 -28.18 5.15 5.09
CA GLN A 198 -28.19 3.71 4.82
C GLN A 198 -26.82 3.08 5.07
N PHE A 199 -25.73 3.74 4.61
CA PHE A 199 -24.37 3.29 4.87
C PHE A 199 -24.04 3.26 6.36
N ILE A 200 -24.40 4.31 7.12
CA ILE A 200 -24.18 4.39 8.56
C ILE A 200 -24.93 3.26 9.28
N TYR A 201 -26.19 3.01 8.91
CA TYR A 201 -27.00 1.96 9.52
C TYR A 201 -26.39 0.58 9.27
N ILE A 202 -26.25 0.16 8.00
CA ILE A 202 -25.78 -1.19 7.64
C ILE A 202 -24.37 -1.43 8.21
N LEU A 203 -23.43 -0.51 7.96
CA LEU A 203 -22.03 -0.69 8.38
C LEU A 203 -21.82 -0.50 9.89
N GLY A 204 -22.73 0.22 10.56
CA GLY A 204 -22.68 0.46 12.00
C GLY A 204 -23.34 -0.62 12.84
N SER A 205 -24.43 -1.25 12.36
CA SER A 205 -25.26 -2.16 13.17
C SER A 205 -25.04 -3.64 12.90
N ARG A 206 -24.83 -4.07 11.65
CA ARG A 206 -24.75 -5.49 11.30
C ARG A 206 -23.51 -6.18 11.87
N SER A 207 -23.60 -7.48 12.12
CA SER A 207 -22.47 -8.26 12.62
C SER A 207 -21.28 -8.26 11.64
N LYS A 208 -20.06 -8.50 12.15
CA LYS A 208 -18.87 -8.51 11.28
C LYS A 208 -18.92 -9.69 10.32
N GLN A 209 -19.41 -10.85 10.77
CA GLN A 209 -19.61 -12.02 9.94
C GLN A 209 -20.61 -11.75 8.81
N HIS A 210 -21.74 -11.12 9.11
CA HIS A 210 -22.73 -10.72 8.11
C HIS A 210 -22.13 -9.76 7.08
N LEU A 211 -21.48 -8.68 7.53
CA LEU A 211 -20.94 -7.66 6.63
C LEU A 211 -19.82 -8.18 5.72
N ARG A 212 -19.02 -9.15 6.18
CA ARG A 212 -18.04 -9.82 5.31
C ARG A 212 -18.71 -10.54 4.14
N LEU A 213 -19.85 -11.20 4.38
CA LEU A 213 -20.63 -11.85 3.33
C LEU A 213 -21.31 -10.81 2.42
N VAL A 214 -21.84 -9.73 2.99
CA VAL A 214 -22.37 -8.59 2.23
C VAL A 214 -21.31 -8.00 1.30
N PHE A 215 -20.07 -7.83 1.75
CA PHE A 215 -18.99 -7.30 0.89
C PHE A 215 -18.64 -8.23 -0.27
N ASN A 216 -18.70 -9.54 -0.06
CA ASN A 216 -18.49 -10.52 -1.12
C ASN A 216 -19.63 -10.50 -2.14
N GLU A 217 -20.89 -10.48 -1.68
CA GLU A 217 -22.04 -10.39 -2.57
C GLU A 217 -22.07 -9.05 -3.31
N TYR A 218 -21.73 -7.94 -2.63
CA TYR A 218 -21.59 -6.61 -3.23
C TYR A 218 -20.58 -6.62 -4.38
N LEU A 219 -19.39 -7.21 -4.17
CA LEU A 219 -18.36 -7.34 -5.19
C LEU A 219 -18.87 -8.14 -6.41
N LYS A 220 -19.63 -9.21 -6.17
CA LYS A 220 -20.21 -10.06 -7.21
C LYS A 220 -21.28 -9.33 -8.03
N ILE A 221 -22.19 -8.59 -7.39
CA ILE A 221 -23.29 -7.91 -8.10
C ILE A 221 -22.87 -6.60 -8.75
N SER A 222 -21.94 -5.85 -8.17
CA SER A 222 -21.48 -4.56 -8.69
C SER A 222 -20.26 -4.67 -9.60
N GLY A 223 -19.46 -5.73 -9.45
CA GLY A 223 -18.15 -5.88 -10.08
C GLY A 223 -17.06 -5.00 -9.47
N LYS A 224 -17.32 -4.27 -8.38
CA LYS A 224 -16.33 -3.42 -7.69
C LYS A 224 -16.42 -3.64 -6.17
N PRO A 225 -15.31 -3.50 -5.42
CA PRO A 225 -15.37 -3.59 -3.97
C PRO A 225 -16.13 -2.39 -3.39
N ILE A 226 -16.82 -2.56 -2.24
CA ILE A 226 -17.58 -1.48 -1.58
C ILE A 226 -16.73 -0.24 -1.29
N GLU A 227 -15.42 -0.41 -1.04
CA GLU A 227 -14.49 0.71 -0.86
C GLU A 227 -14.33 1.58 -2.12
N ALA A 228 -14.54 1.03 -3.32
CA ALA A 228 -14.51 1.82 -4.55
C ALA A 228 -15.70 2.77 -4.62
N SER A 229 -16.89 2.30 -4.21
CA SER A 229 -18.11 3.11 -4.16
C SER A 229 -18.02 4.18 -3.08
N ILE A 230 -17.52 3.83 -1.88
CA ILE A 230 -17.28 4.80 -0.80
C ILE A 230 -16.36 5.95 -1.26
N ARG A 231 -15.25 5.64 -1.95
CA ARG A 231 -14.31 6.66 -2.45
C ARG A 231 -14.87 7.52 -3.59
N GLY A 232 -15.80 6.95 -4.38
CA GLY A 232 -16.42 7.68 -5.48
C GLY A 232 -17.46 8.68 -5.00
N GLU A 233 -18.12 8.38 -3.89
CA GLU A 233 -19.36 9.05 -3.50
C GLU A 233 -19.29 9.82 -2.17
N LEU A 234 -18.29 9.55 -1.32
CA LEU A 234 -18.06 10.26 -0.05
C LEU A 234 -16.79 11.12 -0.10
N SER A 235 -16.67 12.06 0.84
CA SER A 235 -15.47 12.90 0.98
C SER A 235 -15.10 13.19 2.44
N GLY A 236 -13.91 13.74 2.64
CA GLY A 236 -13.43 14.25 3.92
C GLY A 236 -13.23 13.16 4.98
N ASP A 237 -13.41 13.50 6.26
CA ASP A 237 -13.18 12.55 7.35
C ASP A 237 -14.28 11.51 7.48
N PHE A 238 -15.48 11.77 6.95
CA PHE A 238 -16.52 10.78 6.87
C PHE A 238 -16.13 9.63 5.94
N GLU A 239 -15.63 9.91 4.73
CA GLU A 239 -15.08 8.89 3.83
C GLU A 239 -13.99 8.06 4.52
N LYS A 240 -13.01 8.72 5.16
CA LYS A 240 -11.92 8.04 5.88
C LYS A 240 -12.43 7.13 7.00
N LEU A 241 -13.46 7.57 7.73
CA LEU A 241 -14.10 6.77 8.78
C LEU A 241 -14.80 5.54 8.19
N MET A 242 -15.60 5.71 7.13
CA MET A 242 -16.32 4.59 6.50
C MET A 242 -15.34 3.56 5.91
N LEU A 243 -14.26 4.02 5.26
CA LEU A 243 -13.19 3.14 4.78
C LEU A 243 -12.49 2.40 5.94
N ALA A 244 -12.24 3.07 7.07
CA ALA A 244 -11.66 2.43 8.23
C ALA A 244 -12.60 1.37 8.83
N VAL A 245 -13.91 1.63 8.89
CA VAL A 245 -14.92 0.66 9.35
C VAL A 245 -14.93 -0.57 8.45
N VAL A 246 -15.02 -0.39 7.12
CA VAL A 246 -14.98 -1.51 6.16
C VAL A 246 -13.70 -2.33 6.30
N LYS A 247 -12.53 -1.66 6.38
CA LYS A 247 -11.25 -2.34 6.58
C LYS A 247 -11.22 -3.13 7.88
N ASN A 248 -11.68 -2.57 9.00
CA ASN A 248 -11.70 -3.24 10.29
C ASN A 248 -12.68 -4.42 10.33
N ILE A 249 -13.81 -4.34 9.62
CA ILE A 249 -14.75 -5.46 9.46
C ILE A 249 -14.08 -6.59 8.68
N ARG A 250 -13.38 -6.29 7.57
CA ARG A 250 -12.64 -7.31 6.80
C ARG A 250 -11.51 -7.91 7.64
N SER A 251 -10.54 -7.09 8.04
CA SER A 251 -9.43 -7.47 8.89
C SER A 251 -8.92 -6.27 9.68
N THR A 252 -9.13 -6.31 10.99
CA THR A 252 -8.57 -5.34 11.93
C THR A 252 -7.03 -5.37 11.91
N GLN A 253 -6.44 -6.55 11.72
CA GLN A 253 -4.99 -6.74 11.64
C GLN A 253 -4.41 -6.06 10.40
N GLU A 254 -5.07 -6.21 9.24
CA GLU A 254 -4.68 -5.52 8.01
C GLU A 254 -4.81 -4.00 8.14
N TYR A 255 -5.89 -3.53 8.78
CA TYR A 255 -6.06 -2.11 9.07
C TYR A 255 -4.89 -1.54 9.89
N PHE A 256 -4.47 -2.23 10.96
CA PHE A 256 -3.33 -1.80 11.76
C PHE A 256 -1.99 -1.93 11.04
N ALA A 257 -1.81 -2.96 10.20
CA ALA A 257 -0.62 -3.07 9.35
C ALA A 257 -0.50 -1.88 8.39
N ASP A 258 -1.61 -1.49 7.74
CA ASP A 258 -1.67 -0.29 6.91
C ASP A 258 -1.34 0.96 7.74
N ARG A 259 -1.99 1.14 8.89
CA ARG A 259 -1.76 2.31 9.76
C ARG A 259 -0.31 2.44 10.22
N LEU A 260 0.34 1.32 10.59
CA LEU A 260 1.76 1.28 10.96
C LEU A 260 2.66 1.68 9.79
N PHE A 261 2.40 1.15 8.59
CA PHE A 261 3.16 1.52 7.40
C PHE A 261 3.00 3.00 7.11
N LYS A 262 1.76 3.50 7.16
CA LYS A 262 1.43 4.92 7.00
C LYS A 262 2.12 5.79 8.07
N ALA A 263 2.32 5.30 9.29
CA ALA A 263 2.96 6.05 10.37
C ALA A 263 4.48 6.21 10.22
N MET A 264 5.15 5.28 9.54
CA MET A 264 6.62 5.26 9.39
C MET A 264 7.11 5.54 7.97
N LYS A 265 6.21 5.74 7.00
CA LYS A 265 6.61 6.03 5.61
C LYS A 265 6.92 7.51 5.43
N GLY A 266 7.97 7.80 4.65
CA GLY A 266 8.35 9.16 4.26
C GLY A 266 9.47 9.71 5.13
N LEU A 267 9.61 11.05 5.18
CA LEU A 267 10.50 11.72 6.11
C LEU A 267 9.78 11.94 7.45
N GLY A 268 10.35 11.41 8.53
CA GLY A 268 9.79 11.50 9.88
C GLY A 268 8.72 10.44 10.18
N THR A 269 8.36 10.35 11.46
CA THR A 269 7.46 9.32 11.99
C THR A 269 6.24 9.96 12.65
N ARG A 270 5.06 9.37 12.49
CA ARG A 270 3.86 9.71 13.28
C ARG A 270 3.90 8.97 14.62
N ASP A 271 4.83 9.35 15.50
CA ASP A 271 5.16 8.59 16.71
C ASP A 271 3.96 8.32 17.64
N ASN A 272 3.03 9.27 17.78
CA ASN A 272 1.83 9.05 18.61
C ASN A 272 0.97 7.89 18.07
N THR A 273 0.82 7.80 16.75
CA THR A 273 0.13 6.66 16.12
C THR A 273 0.92 5.37 16.29
N LEU A 274 2.24 5.40 16.08
CA LEU A 274 3.11 4.24 16.25
C LEU A 274 3.02 3.71 17.70
N ILE A 275 3.14 4.58 18.70
CA ILE A 275 3.00 4.23 20.12
C ILE A 275 1.63 3.63 20.39
N ARG A 276 0.55 4.30 19.96
CA ARG A 276 -0.82 3.84 20.24
C ARG A 276 -1.08 2.44 19.69
N ILE A 277 -0.67 2.16 18.46
CA ILE A 277 -0.87 0.84 17.85
C ILE A 277 0.03 -0.21 18.52
N MET A 278 1.32 0.09 18.71
CA MET A 278 2.24 -0.87 19.31
C MET A 278 1.86 -1.24 20.74
N VAL A 279 1.30 -0.31 21.52
CA VAL A 279 0.78 -0.58 22.86
C VAL A 279 -0.56 -1.32 22.81
N SER A 280 -1.53 -0.82 22.04
CA SER A 280 -2.90 -1.39 22.07
C SER A 280 -3.01 -2.77 21.45
N ARG A 281 -2.07 -3.16 20.57
CA ARG A 281 -2.11 -4.44 19.84
C ARG A 281 -1.08 -5.47 20.32
N SER A 282 -0.12 -5.11 21.18
CA SER A 282 0.97 -6.01 21.62
C SER A 282 0.47 -7.27 22.31
N GLU A 283 -0.70 -7.25 22.92
CA GLU A 283 -1.26 -8.39 23.67
C GLU A 283 -2.52 -8.98 22.99
N ILE A 284 -2.79 -8.60 21.74
CA ILE A 284 -3.98 -9.03 20.99
C ILE A 284 -3.57 -9.81 19.73
N ASP A 285 -3.00 -9.12 18.75
CA ASP A 285 -2.82 -9.63 17.38
C ASP A 285 -1.57 -9.09 16.67
N MET A 286 -0.57 -8.61 17.43
CA MET A 286 0.68 -8.09 16.87
C MET A 286 1.39 -9.09 15.95
N LEU A 287 1.29 -10.40 16.23
CA LEU A 287 1.89 -11.42 15.36
C LEU A 287 1.19 -11.48 13.99
N ASP A 288 -0.14 -11.38 13.95
CA ASP A 288 -0.90 -11.34 12.69
C ASP A 288 -0.62 -10.04 11.91
N ILE A 289 -0.53 -8.91 12.62
CA ILE A 289 -0.19 -7.61 12.04
C ILE A 289 1.17 -7.70 11.33
N ARG A 290 2.19 -8.30 11.95
CA ARG A 290 3.54 -8.46 11.37
C ARG A 290 3.52 -9.30 10.09
N GLU A 291 2.74 -10.37 10.07
CA GLU A 291 2.62 -11.26 8.92
C GLU A 291 1.85 -10.64 7.75
N ILE A 292 0.79 -9.87 8.03
CA ILE A 292 0.11 -9.11 6.99
C ILE A 292 1.01 -7.99 6.48
N PHE A 293 1.73 -7.31 7.38
CA PHE A 293 2.67 -6.26 7.04
C PHE A 293 3.74 -6.73 6.05
N ARG A 294 4.43 -7.85 6.33
CA ARG A 294 5.46 -8.40 5.42
C ARG A 294 4.90 -8.86 4.08
N THR A 295 3.61 -9.21 4.02
CA THR A 295 2.95 -9.69 2.80
C THR A 295 2.57 -8.53 1.90
N LYS A 296 2.15 -7.40 2.50
CA LYS A 296 1.75 -6.19 1.79
C LYS A 296 2.93 -5.28 1.45
N TYR A 297 3.94 -5.23 2.31
CA TYR A 297 5.05 -4.29 2.23
C TYR A 297 6.38 -5.00 2.03
N GLU A 298 7.33 -4.34 1.38
CA GLU A 298 8.62 -4.95 1.01
C GLU A 298 9.56 -5.20 2.19
N LYS A 299 9.28 -4.60 3.35
CA LYS A 299 10.08 -4.66 4.57
C LYS A 299 9.25 -5.25 5.70
N SER A 300 9.90 -5.96 6.63
CA SER A 300 9.26 -6.39 7.87
C SER A 300 8.87 -5.18 8.72
N LEU A 301 7.86 -5.33 9.58
CA LEU A 301 7.48 -4.30 10.55
C LEU A 301 8.67 -3.97 11.47
N HIS A 302 9.41 -5.00 11.89
CA HIS A 302 10.61 -4.87 12.71
C HIS A 302 11.67 -3.98 12.04
N HIS A 303 12.04 -4.28 10.80
CA HIS A 303 13.02 -3.50 10.05
C HIS A 303 12.55 -2.06 9.80
N MET A 304 11.25 -1.84 9.56
CA MET A 304 10.72 -0.49 9.39
C MET A 304 10.80 0.33 10.69
N ILE A 305 10.46 -0.26 11.84
CA ILE A 305 10.66 0.38 13.15
C ILE A 305 12.14 0.66 13.39
N GLU A 306 13.02 -0.30 13.07
CA GLU A 306 14.45 -0.19 13.33
C GLU A 306 15.09 0.98 12.57
N SER A 307 14.66 1.17 11.32
CA SER A 307 15.18 2.21 10.43
C SER A 307 14.57 3.59 10.67
N ASP A 308 13.35 3.67 11.19
CA ASP A 308 12.62 4.93 11.36
C ASP A 308 12.71 5.50 12.80
N THR A 309 13.20 4.72 13.76
CA THR A 309 13.28 5.13 15.17
C THR A 309 14.69 4.98 15.76
N SER A 310 14.95 5.59 16.93
CA SER A 310 16.27 5.56 17.57
C SER A 310 16.19 5.49 19.12
N GLY A 311 17.33 5.23 19.76
CA GLY A 311 17.47 5.20 21.22
C GLY A 311 16.62 4.13 21.93
N ASP A 312 16.33 4.37 23.22
CA ASP A 312 15.53 3.45 24.05
C ASP A 312 14.09 3.33 23.57
N TYR A 313 13.58 4.38 22.92
CA TYR A 313 12.28 4.36 22.22
C TYR A 313 12.25 3.27 21.16
N LYS A 314 13.27 3.20 20.29
CA LYS A 314 13.41 2.10 19.32
C LYS A 314 13.46 0.75 20.02
N LYS A 315 14.34 0.57 21.01
CA LYS A 315 14.53 -0.71 21.70
C LYS A 315 13.19 -1.23 22.26
N ALA A 316 12.42 -0.36 22.91
CA ALA A 316 11.11 -0.72 23.46
C ALA A 316 10.10 -1.09 22.36
N LEU A 317 10.01 -0.32 21.26
CA LEU A 317 9.13 -0.66 20.15
C LEU A 317 9.48 -1.99 19.49
N LEU A 318 10.77 -2.29 19.32
CA LEU A 318 11.21 -3.58 18.76
C LEU A 318 10.84 -4.73 19.69
N LYS A 319 10.96 -4.57 21.03
CA LYS A 319 10.46 -5.59 21.98
C LYS A 319 8.95 -5.79 21.90
N LEU A 320 8.16 -4.72 21.75
CA LEU A 320 6.72 -4.83 21.53
C LEU A 320 6.37 -5.43 20.17
N CYS A 321 7.19 -5.21 19.15
CA CYS A 321 7.01 -5.85 17.85
C CYS A 321 7.27 -7.37 17.96
N GLY A 322 8.37 -7.76 18.60
CA GLY A 322 8.92 -9.12 18.54
C GLY A 322 10.13 -9.17 17.60
N GLY A 323 10.54 -10.37 17.19
CA GLY A 323 11.77 -10.55 16.39
C GLY A 323 11.69 -9.99 14.95
N ASP A 324 12.82 -10.04 14.25
CA ASP A 324 12.80 -9.89 12.79
C ASP A 324 12.37 -11.24 12.20
N ASP A 325 11.11 -11.33 11.79
CA ASP A 325 10.54 -12.53 11.18
C ASP A 325 11.06 -12.75 9.73
N ASP A 326 12.21 -12.17 9.36
CA ASP A 326 12.89 -12.39 8.08
C ASP A 326 13.15 -13.89 7.83
N ALA A 327 13.26 -14.68 8.90
CA ALA A 327 13.13 -16.12 8.86
C ALA A 327 11.81 -16.55 9.51
N ALA A 328 10.71 -16.57 8.78
CA ALA A 328 9.46 -17.12 9.31
C ALA A 328 8.83 -18.17 8.40
N GLY A 329 8.19 -19.12 9.09
CA GLY A 329 7.46 -20.24 8.51
C GLY A 329 6.07 -19.84 8.00
N GLU A 330 5.24 -20.88 7.84
CA GLU A 330 3.88 -20.85 7.28
C GLU A 330 3.05 -19.68 7.82
N PHE A 331 2.27 -19.01 6.96
CA PHE A 331 1.30 -18.00 7.37
C PHE A 331 0.36 -18.57 8.44
N PHE A 332 -0.13 -17.71 9.32
CA PHE A 332 -1.29 -18.06 10.11
C PHE A 332 -2.57 -17.86 9.27
N PRO A 333 -3.68 -18.51 9.63
CA PRO A 333 -4.90 -18.52 8.82
C PRO A 333 -5.38 -17.14 8.38
N GLU A 334 -5.26 -16.13 9.25
CA GLU A 334 -5.65 -14.75 9.00
C GLU A 334 -4.81 -14.09 7.89
N ALA A 335 -3.49 -14.22 7.95
CA ALA A 335 -2.59 -13.66 6.93
C ALA A 335 -2.75 -14.37 5.58
N ALA A 336 -2.96 -15.69 5.59
CA ALA A 336 -3.25 -16.47 4.40
C ALA A 336 -4.59 -16.06 3.76
N GLN A 337 -5.62 -15.83 4.58
CA GLN A 337 -6.92 -15.34 4.12
C GLN A 337 -6.79 -13.97 3.48
N VAL A 338 -6.08 -13.02 4.10
CA VAL A 338 -5.84 -11.69 3.51
C VAL A 338 -5.10 -11.81 2.18
N ALA A 339 -4.02 -12.60 2.13
CA ALA A 339 -3.27 -12.82 0.89
C ALA A 339 -4.16 -13.41 -0.22
N TYR A 340 -4.98 -14.41 0.11
CA TYR A 340 -5.94 -15.02 -0.83
C TYR A 340 -6.95 -13.99 -1.35
N GLN A 341 -7.54 -13.20 -0.44
CA GLN A 341 -8.52 -12.17 -0.79
C GLN A 341 -7.93 -11.06 -1.67
N MET A 342 -6.65 -10.71 -1.51
CA MET A 342 -5.98 -9.78 -2.42
C MET A 342 -5.93 -10.31 -3.86
N TRP A 343 -5.70 -11.61 -4.03
CA TRP A 343 -5.70 -12.26 -5.36
C TRP A 343 -7.11 -12.44 -5.92
N GLU A 344 -8.09 -12.76 -5.07
CA GLU A 344 -9.51 -12.80 -5.44
C GLU A 344 -9.98 -11.44 -5.94
N LEU A 345 -9.73 -10.37 -5.19
CA LEU A 345 -10.07 -9.01 -5.58
C LEU A 345 -9.42 -8.63 -6.92
N SER A 346 -8.14 -8.96 -7.10
CA SER A 346 -7.42 -8.76 -8.37
C SER A 346 -8.06 -9.50 -9.55
N ALA A 347 -8.66 -10.67 -9.31
CA ALA A 347 -9.26 -11.51 -10.34
C ALA A 347 -10.65 -11.03 -10.76
N VAL A 348 -11.46 -10.54 -9.82
CA VAL A 348 -12.89 -10.25 -10.06
C VAL A 348 -13.21 -8.77 -10.20
N ALA A 349 -12.36 -7.86 -9.69
CA ALA A 349 -12.65 -6.43 -9.72
C ALA A 349 -12.57 -5.87 -11.15
N LYS A 350 -13.66 -5.22 -11.59
CA LYS A 350 -13.71 -4.43 -12.82
C LYS A 350 -13.03 -3.09 -12.57
N VAL A 351 -11.79 -2.97 -13.01
CA VAL A 351 -11.04 -1.71 -12.95
C VAL A 351 -11.21 -0.97 -14.27
N GLU A 352 -11.79 0.22 -14.21
CA GLU A 352 -11.83 1.13 -15.35
C GLU A 352 -10.44 1.79 -15.50
N LEU A 353 -9.78 1.57 -16.62
CA LEU A 353 -8.48 2.15 -16.92
C LEU A 353 -8.68 3.51 -17.59
N LYS A 354 -8.25 4.58 -16.91
CA LYS A 354 -8.34 5.95 -17.41
C LYS A 354 -6.98 6.63 -17.37
N GLY A 355 -6.57 7.14 -18.52
CA GLY A 355 -5.48 8.12 -18.61
C GLY A 355 -5.90 9.47 -18.01
N THR A 356 -4.92 10.37 -17.86
CA THR A 356 -5.11 11.76 -17.47
C THR A 356 -5.07 12.71 -18.67
N ILE A 357 -4.49 12.28 -19.80
CA ILE A 357 -4.52 13.01 -21.07
C ILE A 357 -5.61 12.40 -21.96
N HIS A 358 -6.44 13.28 -22.53
CA HIS A 358 -7.53 12.93 -23.44
C HIS A 358 -7.42 13.71 -24.75
N PRO A 359 -8.01 13.22 -25.86
CA PRO A 359 -8.11 13.99 -27.09
C PRO A 359 -8.79 15.34 -26.85
N ALA A 360 -8.16 16.43 -27.30
CA ALA A 360 -8.78 17.75 -27.22
C ALA A 360 -10.02 17.81 -28.15
N PRO A 361 -11.18 18.31 -27.68
CA PRO A 361 -12.43 18.27 -28.44
C PRO A 361 -12.41 19.17 -29.69
N ASP A 362 -11.85 20.38 -29.59
CA ASP A 362 -11.76 21.35 -30.69
C ASP A 362 -10.37 21.33 -31.36
N PHE A 363 -9.87 20.13 -31.65
CA PHE A 363 -8.50 19.95 -32.14
C PHE A 363 -8.29 20.52 -33.55
N ASN A 364 -7.21 21.30 -33.70
CA ASN A 364 -6.76 21.85 -34.96
C ASN A 364 -5.24 21.72 -35.09
N ALA A 365 -4.80 20.68 -35.83
CA ALA A 365 -3.39 20.39 -36.04
C ALA A 365 -2.61 21.57 -36.66
N ASP A 366 -3.21 22.31 -37.59
CA ASP A 366 -2.59 23.47 -38.23
C ASP A 366 -2.44 24.64 -37.25
N GLY A 367 -3.44 24.83 -36.40
CA GLY A 367 -3.43 25.83 -35.32
C GLY A 367 -2.32 25.54 -34.32
N ASP A 368 -2.26 24.32 -33.82
CA ASP A 368 -1.24 23.89 -32.86
C ASP A 368 0.17 23.92 -33.48
N ALA A 369 0.34 23.53 -34.74
CA ALA A 369 1.61 23.66 -35.45
C ALA A 369 2.08 25.12 -35.56
N LYS A 370 1.15 26.08 -35.75
CA LYS A 370 1.46 27.52 -35.72
C LYS A 370 1.85 28.00 -34.33
N VAL A 371 1.16 27.56 -33.29
CA VAL A 371 1.50 27.90 -31.89
C VAL A 371 2.92 27.40 -31.58
N LEU A 372 3.22 26.13 -31.86
CA LEU A 372 4.55 25.55 -31.64
C LEU A 372 5.63 26.26 -32.45
N ARG A 373 5.37 26.56 -33.73
CA ARG A 373 6.35 27.29 -34.56
C ARG A 373 6.65 28.67 -33.98
N LYS A 374 5.62 29.38 -33.52
CA LYS A 374 5.74 30.71 -32.92
C LYS A 374 6.51 30.64 -31.60
N ALA A 375 6.22 29.65 -30.77
CA ALA A 375 6.90 29.42 -29.49
C ALA A 375 8.41 29.18 -29.65
N MET A 376 8.82 28.60 -30.78
CA MET A 376 10.21 28.32 -31.15
C MET A 376 10.80 29.33 -32.14
N LYS A 377 10.19 30.51 -32.33
CA LYS A 377 10.66 31.51 -33.30
C LYS A 377 11.23 32.73 -32.60
N GLY A 378 12.53 32.95 -32.75
CA GLY A 378 13.20 34.17 -32.34
C GLY A 378 14.35 33.88 -31.39
N PHE A 379 14.68 34.85 -30.55
CA PHE A 379 15.63 34.65 -29.47
C PHE A 379 14.86 34.23 -28.21
N GLY A 380 15.19 33.04 -27.68
CA GLY A 380 14.45 32.41 -26.58
C GLY A 380 13.32 31.50 -27.07
N THR A 381 12.80 30.70 -26.15
CA THR A 381 11.74 29.71 -26.35
C THR A 381 10.56 30.08 -25.45
N ASP A 382 9.32 29.84 -25.90
CA ASP A 382 8.12 29.92 -25.08
C ASP A 382 7.75 28.51 -24.59
N GLU A 383 8.38 28.08 -23.49
CA GLU A 383 8.17 26.75 -22.92
C GLU A 383 6.73 26.54 -22.48
N ASP A 384 6.04 27.57 -21.99
CA ASP A 384 4.66 27.49 -21.52
C ASP A 384 3.71 27.13 -22.67
N ALA A 385 3.85 27.76 -23.84
CA ALA A 385 3.07 27.42 -25.02
C ALA A 385 3.35 25.99 -25.52
N ILE A 386 4.61 25.54 -25.47
CA ILE A 386 4.98 24.16 -25.84
C ILE A 386 4.34 23.17 -24.88
N ILE A 387 4.42 23.43 -23.57
CA ILE A 387 3.84 22.56 -22.54
C ILE A 387 2.33 22.50 -22.70
N GLU A 388 1.65 23.65 -22.85
CA GLU A 388 0.19 23.71 -22.96
C GLU A 388 -0.33 22.93 -24.16
N VAL A 389 0.32 23.04 -25.33
CA VAL A 389 -0.06 22.28 -26.51
C VAL A 389 0.24 20.80 -26.32
N VAL A 390 1.48 20.43 -25.97
CA VAL A 390 1.89 19.02 -25.99
C VAL A 390 1.19 18.22 -24.88
N THR A 391 1.04 18.76 -23.68
CA THR A 391 0.46 18.01 -22.54
C THR A 391 -1.06 17.90 -22.60
N ARG A 392 -1.75 18.69 -23.45
CA ARG A 392 -3.22 18.69 -23.60
C ARG A 392 -3.72 18.14 -24.94
N ARG A 393 -2.90 17.34 -25.62
CA ARG A 393 -3.25 16.66 -26.87
C ARG A 393 -2.95 15.19 -26.71
N SER A 394 -3.82 14.32 -27.20
CA SER A 394 -3.54 12.88 -27.22
C SER A 394 -2.34 12.59 -28.13
N ASN A 395 -1.72 11.43 -27.97
CA ASN A 395 -0.59 11.03 -28.80
C ASN A 395 -0.94 11.04 -30.30
N SER A 396 -2.14 10.57 -30.65
CA SER A 396 -2.65 10.62 -32.04
C SER A 396 -2.67 12.06 -32.57
N GLN A 397 -3.22 12.99 -31.79
CA GLN A 397 -3.24 14.41 -32.15
C GLN A 397 -1.84 14.99 -32.27
N ARG A 398 -0.89 14.60 -31.40
CA ARG A 398 0.52 15.00 -31.53
C ARG A 398 1.15 14.49 -32.83
N GLN A 399 0.81 13.28 -33.28
CA GLN A 399 1.27 12.78 -34.58
C GLN A 399 0.72 13.61 -35.75
N GLU A 400 -0.56 14.02 -35.68
CA GLU A 400 -1.16 14.93 -36.67
C GLU A 400 -0.48 16.30 -36.68
N ILE A 401 -0.14 16.84 -35.50
CA ILE A 401 0.63 18.09 -35.38
C ILE A 401 2.01 17.96 -36.05
N ILE A 402 2.71 16.84 -35.87
CA ILE A 402 4.01 16.60 -36.52
C ILE A 402 3.87 16.67 -38.06
N GLN A 403 2.83 16.04 -38.61
CA GLN A 403 2.58 16.05 -40.06
C GLN A 403 2.18 17.44 -40.56
N ALA A 404 1.31 18.15 -39.84
CA ALA A 404 0.92 19.51 -40.16
C ALA A 404 2.14 20.46 -40.13
N TYR A 405 2.97 20.38 -39.10
CA TYR A 405 4.17 21.20 -38.98
C TYR A 405 5.14 21.00 -40.15
N LYS A 406 5.37 19.74 -40.55
CA LYS A 406 6.21 19.42 -41.71
C LYS A 406 5.60 19.95 -43.00
N SER A 407 4.29 19.83 -43.17
CA SER A 407 3.59 20.29 -44.37
C SER A 407 3.58 21.83 -44.50
N HIS A 408 3.37 22.56 -43.40
CA HIS A 408 3.31 24.04 -43.41
C HIS A 408 4.68 24.69 -43.52
N TYR A 409 5.71 24.11 -42.89
CA TYR A 409 7.01 24.78 -42.75
C TYR A 409 8.15 24.07 -43.47
N GLY A 410 7.96 22.84 -43.95
CA GLY A 410 9.03 22.02 -44.53
C GLY A 410 10.11 21.62 -43.52
N ARG A 411 9.81 21.69 -42.21
CA ARG A 411 10.75 21.46 -41.10
C ARG A 411 10.34 20.25 -40.26
N ASP A 412 11.31 19.68 -39.57
CA ASP A 412 11.06 18.58 -38.63
C ASP A 412 10.78 19.12 -37.24
N LEU A 413 9.55 18.93 -36.74
CA LEU A 413 9.13 19.43 -35.44
C LEU A 413 9.96 18.85 -34.29
N ILE A 414 10.37 17.58 -34.39
CA ILE A 414 11.14 16.91 -33.35
C ILE A 414 12.56 17.47 -33.27
N ALA A 415 13.17 17.77 -34.42
CA ALA A 415 14.47 18.43 -34.51
C ALA A 415 14.42 19.85 -33.97
N ASP A 416 13.38 20.62 -34.33
CA ASP A 416 13.18 21.98 -33.81
C ASP A 416 12.98 21.96 -32.29
N LEU A 417 12.13 21.07 -31.74
CA LEU A 417 11.98 20.94 -30.29
C LEU A 417 13.30 20.55 -29.61
N LYS A 418 14.07 19.62 -30.18
CA LYS A 418 15.38 19.23 -29.63
C LYS A 418 16.39 20.38 -29.56
N SER A 419 16.32 21.36 -30.47
CA SER A 419 17.22 22.52 -30.43
C SER A 419 16.76 23.61 -29.47
N GLU A 420 15.46 23.71 -29.21
CA GLU A 420 14.86 24.84 -28.48
C GLU A 420 14.64 24.55 -26.98
N ILE A 421 14.45 23.29 -26.60
CA ILE A 421 14.31 22.87 -25.19
C ILE A 421 15.39 21.86 -24.78
N SER A 422 15.79 21.90 -23.51
CA SER A 422 16.84 21.03 -22.98
C SER A 422 16.46 20.39 -21.63
N GLY A 423 17.37 19.59 -21.07
CA GLY A 423 17.20 19.03 -19.72
C GLY A 423 16.04 18.04 -19.57
N ALA A 424 15.42 18.04 -18.39
CA ALA A 424 14.30 17.17 -18.05
C ALA A 424 13.02 17.51 -18.83
N LEU A 425 12.75 18.80 -19.06
CA LEU A 425 11.63 19.25 -19.89
C LEU A 425 11.71 18.63 -21.30
N ALA A 426 12.87 18.72 -21.95
CA ALA A 426 13.06 18.12 -23.28
C ALA A 426 12.78 16.61 -23.28
N LYS A 427 13.17 15.88 -22.24
CA LYS A 427 12.90 14.43 -22.13
C LYS A 427 11.39 14.14 -22.03
N VAL A 428 10.63 14.96 -21.30
CA VAL A 428 9.17 14.86 -21.19
C VAL A 428 8.52 15.16 -22.53
N ILE A 429 8.75 16.34 -23.08
CA ILE A 429 8.10 16.82 -24.31
C ILE A 429 8.42 15.91 -25.49
N LEU A 430 9.71 15.60 -25.71
CA LEU A 430 10.09 14.68 -26.79
C LEU A 430 9.59 13.26 -26.54
N GLY A 431 9.38 12.85 -25.29
CA GLY A 431 8.77 11.57 -24.96
C GLY A 431 7.31 11.52 -25.39
N LEU A 432 6.52 12.55 -25.03
CA LEU A 432 5.10 12.66 -25.38
C LEU A 432 4.85 12.73 -26.89
N MET A 433 5.80 13.25 -27.66
CA MET A 433 5.71 13.37 -29.12
C MET A 433 6.00 12.06 -29.88
N MET A 434 6.62 11.05 -29.24
CA MET A 434 6.85 9.74 -29.85
C MET A 434 5.61 8.87 -29.76
N THR A 435 5.37 7.96 -30.71
CA THR A 435 4.33 6.94 -30.51
C THR A 435 4.67 6.06 -29.29
N PRO A 436 3.67 5.43 -28.62
CA PRO A 436 3.95 4.60 -27.45
C PRO A 436 5.01 3.52 -27.70
N ALA A 437 4.90 2.80 -28.82
CA ALA A 437 5.85 1.77 -29.21
C ALA A 437 7.27 2.31 -29.48
N GLN A 438 7.38 3.46 -30.16
CA GLN A 438 8.68 4.11 -30.38
C GLN A 438 9.31 4.59 -29.08
N TYR A 439 8.50 5.13 -28.16
CA TYR A 439 8.99 5.61 -26.86
C TYR A 439 9.58 4.44 -26.06
N ASP A 440 8.85 3.34 -25.95
CA ASP A 440 9.31 2.14 -25.24
C ASP A 440 10.53 1.50 -25.91
N ALA A 441 10.55 1.38 -27.24
CA ALA A 441 11.73 0.92 -27.98
C ALA A 441 12.97 1.77 -27.67
N LYS A 442 12.81 3.09 -27.59
CA LYS A 442 13.88 4.02 -27.21
C LYS A 442 14.32 3.87 -25.75
N GLN A 443 13.39 3.64 -24.82
CA GLN A 443 13.75 3.38 -23.43
C GLN A 443 14.53 2.06 -23.28
N LEU A 444 14.08 1.00 -23.95
CA LEU A 444 14.77 -0.29 -23.98
C LEU A 444 16.17 -0.17 -24.59
N ASN A 445 16.32 0.53 -25.72
CA ASN A 445 17.63 0.74 -26.33
C ASN A 445 18.55 1.52 -25.39
N LYS A 446 18.05 2.59 -24.76
CA LYS A 446 18.84 3.37 -23.78
C LYS A 446 19.24 2.57 -22.54
N ALA A 447 18.41 1.61 -22.12
CA ALA A 447 18.74 0.72 -21.01
C ALA A 447 19.86 -0.27 -21.35
N MET A 448 20.11 -0.54 -22.64
CA MET A 448 21.16 -1.42 -23.14
C MET A 448 22.31 -0.65 -23.83
N GLU A 449 22.25 0.69 -23.85
CA GLU A 449 23.23 1.51 -24.54
C GLU A 449 24.32 1.96 -23.57
N GLY A 450 25.56 1.60 -23.87
CA GLY A 450 26.74 2.04 -23.12
C GLY A 450 27.34 0.93 -22.26
N ALA A 451 27.99 1.32 -21.16
CA ALA A 451 28.60 0.37 -20.23
C ALA A 451 27.59 0.01 -19.13
N GLY A 452 27.32 -1.29 -19.00
CA GLY A 452 26.30 -1.82 -18.08
C GLY A 452 24.89 -1.77 -18.67
N THR A 453 23.95 -2.35 -17.94
CA THR A 453 22.54 -2.44 -18.30
C THR A 453 21.72 -1.70 -17.24
N ASP A 454 20.60 -1.09 -17.63
CA ASP A 454 19.59 -0.62 -16.69
C ASP A 454 18.48 -1.68 -16.57
N GLU A 455 18.74 -2.70 -15.75
CA GLU A 455 17.85 -3.85 -15.57
C GLU A 455 16.46 -3.41 -15.10
N SER A 456 16.40 -2.35 -14.31
CA SER A 456 15.15 -1.81 -13.77
C SER A 456 14.18 -1.32 -14.85
N VAL A 457 14.72 -0.79 -15.96
CA VAL A 457 13.94 -0.32 -17.12
C VAL A 457 13.49 -1.50 -17.96
N LEU A 458 14.38 -2.46 -18.22
CA LEU A 458 14.05 -3.68 -18.96
C LEU A 458 12.91 -4.45 -18.27
N ILE A 459 13.04 -4.64 -16.96
CA ILE A 459 12.04 -5.32 -16.13
C ILE A 459 10.71 -4.55 -16.15
N GLU A 460 10.73 -3.24 -15.92
CA GLU A 460 9.51 -2.44 -15.91
C GLU A 460 8.75 -2.55 -17.22
N ILE A 461 9.44 -2.43 -18.36
CA ILE A 461 8.79 -2.44 -19.67
C ILE A 461 8.29 -3.85 -20.00
N LEU A 462 9.16 -4.85 -19.96
CA LEU A 462 8.82 -6.17 -20.46
C LEU A 462 7.85 -6.93 -19.54
N ALA A 463 7.81 -6.64 -18.23
CA ALA A 463 6.86 -7.26 -17.30
C ALA A 463 5.47 -6.60 -17.28
N THR A 464 5.30 -5.41 -17.89
CA THR A 464 4.04 -4.64 -17.78
C THR A 464 3.30 -4.44 -19.10
N ARG A 465 3.98 -4.55 -20.25
CA ARG A 465 3.36 -4.42 -21.57
C ARG A 465 2.58 -5.68 -21.95
N ASN A 466 1.47 -5.51 -22.65
CA ASN A 466 0.68 -6.61 -23.21
C ASN A 466 1.29 -7.11 -24.54
N ASN A 467 0.75 -8.20 -25.09
CA ASN A 467 1.29 -8.80 -26.32
C ASN A 467 1.29 -7.83 -27.51
N GLN A 468 0.19 -7.09 -27.72
CA GLN A 468 0.08 -6.11 -28.81
C GLN A 468 1.12 -4.98 -28.67
N GLU A 469 1.28 -4.46 -27.45
CA GLU A 469 2.30 -3.45 -27.14
C GLU A 469 3.71 -3.98 -27.39
N ILE A 470 4.03 -5.20 -26.96
CA ILE A 470 5.34 -5.84 -27.19
C ILE A 470 5.60 -6.05 -28.69
N GLN A 471 4.60 -6.51 -29.45
CA GLN A 471 4.74 -6.69 -30.90
C GLN A 471 5.01 -5.35 -31.60
N ALA A 472 4.28 -4.29 -31.24
CA ALA A 472 4.52 -2.95 -31.76
C ALA A 472 5.91 -2.41 -31.36
N ILE A 473 6.36 -2.69 -30.13
CA ILE A 473 7.72 -2.35 -29.67
C ILE A 473 8.78 -3.08 -30.50
N ASN A 474 8.60 -4.36 -30.79
CA ASN A 474 9.54 -5.14 -31.61
C ASN A 474 9.67 -4.56 -33.02
N GLU A 475 8.56 -4.16 -33.63
CA GLU A 475 8.55 -3.49 -34.94
C GLU A 475 9.27 -2.15 -34.88
N ALA A 476 8.89 -1.29 -33.94
CA ALA A 476 9.49 0.04 -33.76
C ALA A 476 10.99 -0.02 -33.45
N TYR A 477 11.41 -1.02 -32.65
CA TYR A 477 12.81 -1.25 -32.32
C TYR A 477 13.62 -1.64 -33.56
N LYS A 478 13.10 -2.60 -34.34
CA LYS A 478 13.74 -3.06 -35.57
C LYS A 478 13.84 -1.95 -36.61
N GLU A 479 12.80 -1.12 -36.74
CA GLU A 479 12.80 0.04 -37.64
C GLU A 479 13.85 1.07 -37.22
N ALA A 480 13.89 1.43 -35.93
CA ALA A 480 14.76 2.50 -35.44
C ALA A 480 16.24 2.11 -35.31
N TYR A 481 16.52 0.84 -35.00
CA TYR A 481 17.88 0.39 -34.63
C TYR A 481 18.45 -0.68 -35.56
N HIS A 482 17.68 -1.12 -36.57
CA HIS A 482 18.09 -2.14 -37.55
C HIS A 482 18.58 -3.45 -36.91
N LYS A 483 18.08 -3.77 -35.72
CA LYS A 483 18.39 -4.95 -34.92
C LYS A 483 17.11 -5.43 -34.23
N THR A 484 16.91 -6.73 -34.06
CA THR A 484 15.75 -7.21 -33.30
C THR A 484 15.92 -6.92 -31.81
N LEU A 485 14.82 -6.75 -31.08
CA LEU A 485 14.88 -6.57 -29.62
C LEU A 485 15.46 -7.81 -28.94
N GLU A 486 15.13 -9.02 -29.42
CA GLU A 486 15.70 -10.28 -28.92
C GLU A 486 17.23 -10.31 -29.06
N ASP A 487 17.77 -9.91 -30.21
CA ASP A 487 19.21 -9.85 -30.43
C ASP A 487 19.88 -8.80 -29.53
N ALA A 488 19.21 -7.66 -29.32
CA ALA A 488 19.69 -6.60 -28.44
C ALA A 488 19.79 -7.10 -26.99
N LEU A 489 18.69 -7.63 -26.45
CA LEU A 489 18.65 -8.26 -25.12
C LEU A 489 19.69 -9.38 -25.00
N SER A 490 19.82 -10.19 -26.05
CA SER A 490 20.77 -11.29 -26.09
C SER A 490 22.23 -10.88 -26.03
N SER A 491 22.54 -9.68 -26.51
CA SER A 491 23.90 -9.13 -26.54
C SER A 491 24.27 -8.47 -25.22
N ASP A 492 23.29 -7.86 -24.56
CA ASP A 492 23.51 -7.02 -23.37
C ASP A 492 23.31 -7.79 -22.05
N THR A 493 22.45 -8.81 -22.06
CA THR A 493 22.12 -9.60 -20.86
C THR A 493 22.57 -11.05 -20.99
N SER A 494 22.60 -11.78 -19.86
CA SER A 494 22.97 -13.20 -19.84
C SER A 494 22.18 -14.01 -18.80
N GLY A 495 22.43 -15.32 -18.74
CA GLY A 495 21.87 -16.20 -17.72
C GLY A 495 20.35 -16.30 -17.70
N HIS A 496 19.79 -16.55 -16.52
CA HIS A 496 18.34 -16.65 -16.33
C HIS A 496 17.63 -15.32 -16.59
N PHE A 497 18.27 -14.20 -16.28
CA PHE A 497 17.72 -12.88 -16.52
C PHE A 497 17.44 -12.66 -18.02
N LYS A 498 18.42 -12.95 -18.89
CA LYS A 498 18.23 -12.96 -20.36
C LYS A 498 17.04 -13.81 -20.80
N ARG A 499 16.92 -15.04 -20.26
CA ARG A 499 15.84 -15.98 -20.64
C ARG A 499 14.46 -15.42 -20.29
N ILE A 500 14.32 -14.77 -19.14
CA ILE A 500 13.08 -14.11 -18.71
C ILE A 500 12.75 -12.96 -19.67
N LEU A 501 13.70 -12.05 -19.89
CA LEU A 501 13.46 -10.88 -20.75
C LEU A 501 13.11 -11.28 -22.18
N ILE A 502 13.81 -12.25 -22.77
CA ILE A 502 13.48 -12.76 -24.11
C ILE A 502 12.08 -13.37 -24.12
N SER A 503 11.74 -14.20 -23.14
CA SER A 503 10.41 -14.81 -23.08
C SER A 503 9.29 -13.78 -23.01
N LEU A 504 9.48 -12.66 -22.31
CA LEU A 504 8.52 -11.56 -22.23
C LEU A 504 8.49 -10.75 -23.55
N ALA A 505 9.65 -10.50 -24.15
CA ALA A 505 9.81 -9.75 -25.39
C ALA A 505 9.23 -10.47 -26.63
N LEU A 506 8.88 -11.76 -26.54
CA LEU A 506 8.16 -12.45 -27.61
C LEU A 506 6.75 -11.91 -27.83
N GLY A 507 6.11 -11.34 -26.81
CA GLY A 507 4.73 -10.85 -26.92
C GLY A 507 3.75 -11.96 -27.31
N ALA A 508 3.97 -13.15 -26.76
CA ALA A 508 3.23 -14.38 -27.07
C ALA A 508 2.71 -15.07 -25.78
N ARG A 509 2.37 -14.27 -24.76
CA ARG A 509 1.72 -14.78 -23.55
C ARG A 509 0.32 -15.27 -23.90
N ASP A 510 -0.14 -16.33 -23.25
CA ASP A 510 -1.52 -16.78 -23.36
C ASP A 510 -2.50 -15.66 -22.95
N GLU A 511 -3.60 -15.52 -23.69
CA GLU A 511 -4.67 -14.53 -23.44
C GLU A 511 -6.00 -15.21 -23.06
N GLY A 512 -5.98 -16.54 -22.90
CA GLY A 512 -7.13 -17.32 -22.47
C GLY A 512 -7.58 -17.04 -21.02
N GLY A 513 -8.77 -17.55 -20.70
CA GLY A 513 -9.32 -17.55 -19.34
C GLY A 513 -8.58 -18.50 -18.39
N GLU A 514 -9.11 -18.66 -17.18
CA GLU A 514 -8.55 -19.57 -16.18
C GLU A 514 -8.97 -21.04 -16.39
N ASP A 515 -8.03 -21.94 -16.14
CA ASP A 515 -8.19 -23.39 -16.02
C ASP A 515 -7.78 -23.81 -14.61
N PHE A 516 -8.76 -24.25 -13.82
CA PHE A 516 -8.60 -24.64 -12.42
C PHE A 516 -7.67 -25.84 -12.24
N THR A 517 -7.69 -26.80 -13.16
CA THR A 517 -6.88 -28.02 -13.07
C THR A 517 -5.42 -27.66 -13.33
N LYS A 518 -5.18 -26.95 -14.43
CA LYS A 518 -3.85 -26.46 -14.78
C LYS A 518 -3.30 -25.52 -13.71
N ALA A 519 -4.15 -24.67 -13.12
CA ALA A 519 -3.72 -23.73 -12.09
C ALA A 519 -3.21 -24.45 -10.84
N HIS A 520 -3.89 -25.52 -10.44
CA HIS A 520 -3.47 -26.35 -9.32
C HIS A 520 -2.16 -27.11 -9.62
N GLU A 521 -1.96 -27.58 -10.85
CA GLU A 521 -0.70 -28.20 -11.29
C GLU A 521 0.45 -27.20 -11.31
N ASP A 522 0.26 -26.04 -11.92
CA ASP A 522 1.25 -24.96 -11.97
C ASP A 522 1.60 -24.45 -10.56
N ALA A 523 0.63 -24.40 -9.65
CA ALA A 523 0.87 -24.04 -8.25
C ALA A 523 1.74 -25.07 -7.52
N LYS A 524 1.63 -26.37 -7.82
CA LYS A 524 2.53 -27.40 -7.30
C LYS A 524 3.95 -27.22 -7.81
N VAL A 525 4.11 -26.90 -9.10
CA VAL A 525 5.43 -26.61 -9.69
C VAL A 525 6.07 -25.41 -9.02
N ALA A 526 5.31 -24.32 -8.85
CA ALA A 526 5.78 -23.13 -8.14
C ALA A 526 6.15 -23.46 -6.69
N ALA A 527 5.33 -24.24 -5.98
CA ALA A 527 5.62 -24.68 -4.62
C ALA A 527 6.93 -25.48 -4.55
N GLU A 528 7.17 -26.40 -5.49
CA GLU A 528 8.39 -27.18 -5.56
C GLU A 528 9.62 -26.34 -5.92
N ALA A 529 9.51 -25.44 -6.90
CA ALA A 529 10.59 -24.55 -7.30
C ALA A 529 11.00 -23.57 -6.18
N LEU A 530 10.06 -23.23 -5.29
CA LEU A 530 10.25 -22.28 -4.19
C LEU A 530 10.43 -22.96 -2.82
N LYS A 531 10.51 -24.30 -2.75
CA LYS A 531 10.77 -25.05 -1.50
C LYS A 531 12.18 -24.78 -0.95
N LEU A 532 12.32 -24.93 0.37
CA LEU A 532 13.55 -24.69 1.14
C LEU A 532 14.52 -25.89 1.21
N SER A 533 14.17 -27.05 0.68
CA SER A 533 15.00 -28.26 0.75
C SER A 533 16.03 -28.31 -0.39
N ASP A 534 17.21 -28.87 -0.11
CA ASP A 534 18.24 -29.18 -1.12
C ASP A 534 17.72 -30.19 -2.15
N VAL A 535 17.18 -29.67 -3.25
CA VAL A 535 16.88 -30.45 -4.46
C VAL A 535 18.21 -30.69 -5.18
N SER A 536 18.37 -31.87 -5.81
CA SER A 536 19.53 -32.16 -6.65
C SER A 536 19.73 -31.07 -7.73
N SER A 537 20.97 -30.80 -8.14
CA SER A 537 21.31 -29.69 -9.05
C SER A 537 20.57 -29.73 -10.39
N ASP A 538 20.33 -30.94 -10.91
CA ASP A 538 19.70 -31.14 -12.22
C ASP A 538 18.18 -30.97 -12.16
N ASP A 539 17.53 -31.43 -11.09
CA ASP A 539 16.08 -31.26 -10.88
C ASP A 539 15.72 -29.79 -10.55
N SER A 540 16.58 -29.07 -9.82
CA SER A 540 16.38 -27.65 -9.50
C SER A 540 16.34 -26.78 -10.76
N THR A 541 17.27 -27.01 -11.70
CA THR A 541 17.37 -26.23 -12.95
C THR A 541 16.14 -26.45 -13.86
N SER A 542 15.61 -27.68 -13.87
CA SER A 542 14.37 -28.03 -14.60
C SER A 542 13.14 -27.34 -14.00
N LEU A 543 13.01 -27.36 -12.66
CA LEU A 543 11.91 -26.70 -11.95
C LEU A 543 11.93 -25.19 -12.12
N GLU A 544 13.10 -24.55 -12.06
CA GLU A 544 13.25 -23.12 -12.32
C GLU A 544 12.84 -22.74 -13.76
N THR A 545 13.16 -23.58 -14.74
CA THR A 545 12.75 -23.37 -16.14
C THR A 545 11.23 -23.50 -16.30
N ARG A 546 10.59 -24.46 -15.60
CA ARG A 546 9.13 -24.60 -15.60
C ARG A 546 8.45 -23.42 -14.91
N PHE A 547 8.97 -22.96 -13.77
CA PHE A 547 8.48 -21.79 -13.05
C PHE A 547 8.57 -20.51 -13.89
N LEU A 548 9.70 -20.32 -14.59
CA LEU A 548 9.87 -19.25 -15.57
C LEU A 548 8.79 -19.32 -16.64
N SER A 549 8.58 -20.49 -17.24
CA SER A 549 7.56 -20.70 -18.27
C SER A 549 6.17 -20.31 -17.75
N ILE A 550 5.81 -20.76 -16.53
CA ILE A 550 4.53 -20.40 -15.91
C ILE A 550 4.38 -18.87 -15.83
N LEU A 551 5.34 -18.17 -15.20
CA LEU A 551 5.27 -16.72 -15.03
C LEU A 551 5.32 -15.91 -16.33
N CYS A 552 6.04 -16.39 -17.34
CA CYS A 552 6.24 -15.63 -18.58
C CYS A 552 5.17 -15.91 -19.65
N THR A 553 4.52 -17.09 -19.61
CA THR A 553 3.65 -17.54 -20.72
C THR A 553 2.18 -17.71 -20.33
N GLN A 554 1.84 -17.96 -19.06
CA GLN A 554 0.44 -18.08 -18.67
C GLN A 554 -0.29 -16.73 -18.72
N SER A 555 -1.59 -16.77 -18.99
CA SER A 555 -2.43 -15.58 -18.98
C SER A 555 -2.52 -14.96 -17.58
N TYR A 556 -2.82 -13.66 -17.49
CA TYR A 556 -2.97 -12.99 -16.20
C TYR A 556 -4.12 -13.59 -15.36
N PRO A 557 -5.31 -13.89 -15.93
CA PRO A 557 -6.35 -14.63 -15.21
C PRO A 557 -5.85 -15.96 -14.66
N GLN A 558 -5.14 -16.75 -15.48
CA GLN A 558 -4.57 -18.03 -15.05
C GLN A 558 -3.58 -17.86 -13.90
N LEU A 559 -2.66 -16.88 -13.98
CA LEU A 559 -1.67 -16.63 -12.94
C LEU A 559 -2.30 -16.24 -11.59
N ARG A 560 -3.37 -15.43 -11.58
CA ARG A 560 -4.08 -15.13 -10.34
C ARG A 560 -4.61 -16.40 -9.69
N ARG A 561 -5.18 -17.31 -10.48
CA ARG A 561 -5.66 -18.61 -9.99
C ARG A 561 -4.51 -19.49 -9.49
N VAL A 562 -3.39 -19.52 -10.20
CA VAL A 562 -2.18 -20.23 -9.76
C VAL A 562 -1.74 -19.73 -8.38
N PHE A 563 -1.72 -18.42 -8.15
CA PHE A 563 -1.27 -17.86 -6.87
C PHE A 563 -2.28 -18.07 -5.73
N GLN A 564 -3.58 -18.10 -6.04
CA GLN A 564 -4.61 -18.53 -5.10
C GLN A 564 -4.42 -19.99 -4.65
N GLU A 565 -4.19 -20.90 -5.60
CA GLU A 565 -3.91 -22.31 -5.30
C GLU A 565 -2.56 -22.48 -4.58
N PHE A 566 -1.55 -21.67 -4.92
CA PHE A 566 -0.26 -21.66 -4.24
C PHE A 566 -0.41 -21.33 -2.75
N ILE A 567 -1.24 -20.34 -2.40
CA ILE A 567 -1.54 -19.99 -1.00
C ILE A 567 -2.23 -21.17 -0.29
N LYS A 568 -3.22 -21.83 -0.93
CA LYS A 568 -3.88 -23.00 -0.35
C LYS A 568 -2.92 -24.18 -0.10
N LEU A 569 -1.97 -24.38 -1.00
CA LEU A 569 -1.02 -25.50 -0.94
C LEU A 569 0.13 -25.26 0.05
N THR A 570 0.65 -24.03 0.09
CA THR A 570 1.90 -23.72 0.79
C THR A 570 1.70 -22.89 2.03
N ASN A 571 0.54 -22.24 2.16
CA ASN A 571 0.27 -21.26 3.19
C ASN A 571 1.30 -20.09 3.16
N HIS A 572 1.78 -19.73 1.97
CA HIS A 572 2.68 -18.61 1.70
C HIS A 572 2.20 -17.84 0.46
N ASP A 573 2.58 -16.56 0.36
CA ASP A 573 2.38 -15.75 -0.84
C ASP A 573 3.56 -15.91 -1.79
N VAL A 574 3.29 -16.01 -3.09
CA VAL A 574 4.31 -16.26 -4.11
C VAL A 574 5.38 -15.17 -4.15
N ALA A 575 5.03 -13.90 -3.92
CA ALA A 575 5.99 -12.81 -3.94
C ALA A 575 6.95 -12.92 -2.75
N HIS A 576 6.44 -13.31 -1.59
CA HIS A 576 7.28 -13.58 -0.42
C HIS A 576 8.23 -14.77 -0.67
N ALA A 577 7.71 -15.86 -1.25
CA ALA A 577 8.50 -17.03 -1.58
C ALA A 577 9.63 -16.71 -2.60
N ILE A 578 9.34 -15.90 -3.62
CA ILE A 578 10.34 -15.40 -4.59
C ILE A 578 11.41 -14.57 -3.88
N LYS A 579 11.02 -13.60 -3.03
CA LYS A 579 11.97 -12.75 -2.29
C LYS A 579 12.94 -13.55 -1.43
N LYS A 580 12.46 -14.64 -0.85
CA LYS A 580 13.24 -15.50 0.02
C LYS A 580 14.19 -16.41 -0.76
N ARG A 581 13.75 -16.97 -1.88
CA ARG A 581 14.52 -17.97 -2.62
C ARG A 581 15.45 -17.38 -3.67
N MET A 582 15.10 -16.22 -4.21
CA MET A 582 15.76 -15.63 -5.36
C MET A 582 16.39 -14.30 -4.98
N SER A 583 17.42 -13.90 -5.71
CA SER A 583 18.10 -12.61 -5.51
C SER A 583 18.43 -11.96 -6.87
N GLY A 584 18.88 -10.70 -6.82
CA GLY A 584 19.25 -9.92 -8.00
C GLY A 584 18.11 -9.76 -9.01
N ASP A 585 18.47 -9.60 -10.28
CA ASP A 585 17.53 -9.20 -11.33
C ASP A 585 16.51 -10.29 -11.68
N VAL A 586 16.84 -11.55 -11.42
CA VAL A 586 15.89 -12.67 -11.57
C VAL A 586 14.74 -12.54 -10.58
N ARG A 587 15.06 -12.26 -9.30
CA ARG A 587 14.05 -12.00 -8.28
C ARG A 587 13.20 -10.80 -8.69
N ASP A 588 13.83 -9.72 -9.10
CA ASP A 588 13.14 -8.46 -9.39
C ASP A 588 12.26 -8.57 -10.65
N ALA A 589 12.68 -9.33 -11.67
CA ALA A 589 11.86 -9.62 -12.84
C ALA A 589 10.61 -10.43 -12.49
N PHE A 590 10.74 -11.51 -11.71
CA PHE A 590 9.59 -12.31 -11.30
C PHE A 590 8.65 -11.56 -10.36
N LEU A 591 9.19 -10.76 -9.44
CA LEU A 591 8.37 -9.88 -8.60
C LEU A 591 7.61 -8.86 -9.44
N ALA A 592 8.24 -8.24 -10.44
CA ALA A 592 7.55 -7.30 -11.31
C ALA A 592 6.40 -7.96 -12.08
N ILE A 593 6.58 -9.19 -12.59
CA ILE A 593 5.50 -9.96 -13.22
C ILE A 593 4.36 -10.20 -12.23
N VAL A 594 4.66 -10.74 -11.05
CA VAL A 594 3.66 -11.05 -10.02
C VAL A 594 2.88 -9.80 -9.61
N LEU A 595 3.58 -8.68 -9.35
CA LEU A 595 2.95 -7.42 -8.95
C LEU A 595 2.15 -6.79 -10.09
N SER A 596 2.61 -6.89 -11.35
CA SER A 596 1.89 -6.44 -12.55
C SER A 596 0.58 -7.22 -12.75
N VAL A 597 0.59 -8.54 -12.51
CA VAL A 597 -0.62 -9.39 -12.53
C VAL A 597 -1.57 -9.00 -11.39
N LYS A 598 -1.04 -8.75 -10.18
CA LYS A 598 -1.81 -8.44 -8.98
C LYS A 598 -2.50 -7.08 -9.07
N ASN A 599 -1.75 -6.02 -9.30
CA ASN A 599 -2.28 -4.67 -9.46
C ASN A 599 -1.22 -3.82 -10.16
N LYS A 600 -1.35 -3.70 -11.49
CA LYS A 600 -0.41 -2.94 -12.33
C LYS A 600 -0.36 -1.46 -11.95
N GLN A 601 -1.49 -0.89 -11.53
CA GLN A 601 -1.57 0.52 -11.13
C GLN A 601 -0.81 0.76 -9.83
N ALA A 602 -0.97 -0.11 -8.83
CA ALA A 602 -0.21 -0.07 -7.59
C ALA A 602 1.30 -0.29 -7.83
N PHE A 603 1.67 -1.16 -8.77
CA PHE A 603 3.07 -1.34 -9.18
C PHE A 603 3.69 -0.03 -9.69
N PHE A 604 3.02 0.68 -10.61
CA PHE A 604 3.51 1.96 -11.10
C PHE A 604 3.46 3.06 -10.04
N ALA A 605 2.44 3.07 -9.17
CA ALA A 605 2.37 3.99 -8.05
C ALA A 605 3.58 3.84 -7.11
N ASP A 606 4.00 2.60 -6.82
CA ASP A 606 5.18 2.33 -6.01
C ASP A 606 6.48 2.75 -6.68
N LYS A 607 6.63 2.51 -7.98
CA LYS A 607 7.80 3.01 -8.73
C LYS A 607 7.86 4.54 -8.78
N LEU A 608 6.74 5.23 -8.96
CA LEU A 608 6.66 6.69 -8.88
C LEU A 608 7.04 7.21 -7.49
N TYR A 609 6.56 6.55 -6.44
CA TYR A 609 6.90 6.95 -5.08
C TYR A 609 8.39 6.77 -4.83
N LYS A 610 8.95 5.61 -5.20
CA LYS A 610 10.39 5.32 -5.06
C LYS A 610 11.25 6.29 -5.87
N SER A 611 10.80 6.76 -7.04
CA SER A 611 11.58 7.70 -7.86
C SER A 611 11.65 9.11 -7.25
N MET A 612 10.70 9.48 -6.38
CA MET A 612 10.66 10.80 -5.72
C MET A 612 11.00 10.75 -4.22
N LYS A 613 11.14 9.55 -3.64
CA LYS A 613 11.44 9.38 -2.22
C LYS A 613 12.94 9.58 -1.94
N GLY A 614 13.25 10.35 -0.91
CA GLY A 614 14.60 10.48 -0.36
C GLY A 614 15.28 11.74 -0.84
N ALA A 615 16.62 11.74 -0.87
CA ALA A 615 17.38 12.87 -1.39
C ALA A 615 17.49 12.78 -2.93
N GLY A 616 16.97 13.79 -3.62
CA GLY A 616 16.97 13.85 -5.09
C GLY A 616 15.77 13.13 -5.72
N THR A 617 15.78 13.05 -7.05
CA THR A 617 14.70 12.46 -7.85
C THR A 617 15.30 11.63 -8.97
N ASP A 618 14.83 10.39 -9.13
CA ASP A 618 15.07 9.61 -10.35
C ASP A 618 14.12 10.10 -11.45
N ASP A 619 14.55 11.19 -12.09
CA ASP A 619 13.82 11.79 -13.22
C ASP A 619 13.62 10.81 -14.38
N ARG A 620 14.50 9.81 -14.56
CA ARG A 620 14.35 8.86 -15.67
C ARG A 620 13.12 7.99 -15.46
N THR A 621 12.94 7.45 -14.26
CA THR A 621 11.76 6.65 -13.90
C THR A 621 10.50 7.50 -13.82
N LEU A 622 10.57 8.66 -13.19
CA LEU A 622 9.43 9.58 -13.10
C LEU A 622 8.89 9.94 -14.49
N ILE A 623 9.77 10.41 -15.39
CA ILE A 623 9.38 10.80 -16.75
C ILE A 623 8.84 9.61 -17.54
N ARG A 624 9.51 8.45 -17.48
CA ARG A 624 9.10 7.26 -18.23
C ARG A 624 7.70 6.80 -17.86
N ILE A 625 7.38 6.74 -16.57
CA ILE A 625 6.05 6.33 -16.11
C ILE A 625 5.02 7.41 -16.46
N MET A 626 5.30 8.68 -16.17
CA MET A 626 4.36 9.78 -16.47
C MET A 626 4.02 9.85 -17.97
N VAL A 627 5.00 9.67 -18.85
CA VAL A 627 4.77 9.65 -20.31
C VAL A 627 4.02 8.38 -20.73
N SER A 628 4.54 7.19 -20.41
CA SER A 628 4.00 5.93 -20.92
C SER A 628 2.62 5.57 -20.39
N ARG A 629 2.24 6.08 -19.21
CA ARG A 629 0.94 5.79 -18.59
C ARG A 629 -0.10 6.90 -18.77
N SER A 630 0.31 8.07 -19.27
CA SER A 630 -0.52 9.29 -19.38
C SER A 630 -1.88 9.09 -20.04
N GLU A 631 -1.97 8.22 -21.06
CA GLU A 631 -3.18 7.97 -21.85
C GLU A 631 -3.77 6.57 -21.59
N ILE A 632 -3.25 5.82 -20.60
CA ILE A 632 -3.65 4.44 -20.30
C ILE A 632 -4.39 4.35 -18.96
N ASP A 633 -3.68 4.59 -17.86
CA ASP A 633 -4.19 4.36 -16.51
C ASP A 633 -3.58 5.28 -15.46
N LEU A 634 -2.98 6.42 -15.85
CA LEU A 634 -2.37 7.35 -14.89
C LEU A 634 -3.38 7.88 -13.86
N LEU A 635 -4.67 7.99 -14.19
CA LEU A 635 -5.69 8.38 -13.22
C LEU A 635 -5.88 7.29 -12.15
N SER A 636 -5.90 6.03 -12.56
CA SER A 636 -6.00 4.88 -11.66
C SER A 636 -4.71 4.71 -10.83
N ILE A 637 -3.53 4.98 -11.41
CA ILE A 637 -2.25 5.03 -10.69
C ILE A 637 -2.26 6.12 -9.61
N ARG A 638 -2.77 7.32 -9.91
CA ARG A 638 -2.91 8.40 -8.91
C ARG A 638 -3.74 7.98 -7.71
N ARG A 639 -4.82 7.23 -7.95
CA ARG A 639 -5.69 6.71 -6.87
C ARG A 639 -4.94 5.72 -5.99
N GLU A 640 -4.30 4.71 -6.58
CA GLU A 640 -3.47 3.75 -5.85
C GLU A 640 -2.33 4.46 -5.09
N PHE A 641 -1.72 5.47 -5.70
CA PHE A 641 -0.69 6.29 -5.08
C PHE A 641 -1.21 6.95 -3.80
N TRP A 642 -2.39 7.58 -3.85
CA TRP A 642 -2.99 8.17 -2.66
C TRP A 642 -3.35 7.12 -1.61
N ASP A 643 -3.95 6.00 -2.01
CA ASP A 643 -4.37 4.92 -1.11
C ASP A 643 -3.18 4.36 -0.30
N ILE A 644 -2.07 4.11 -1.00
CA ILE A 644 -0.84 3.55 -0.44
C ILE A 644 -0.05 4.62 0.32
N TYR A 645 0.12 5.83 -0.26
CA TYR A 645 1.05 6.85 0.23
C TYR A 645 0.43 8.01 1.02
N ASP A 646 -0.91 8.06 1.19
CA ASP A 646 -1.60 9.10 2.00
C ASP A 646 -1.13 10.52 1.61
N LYS A 647 -0.78 10.67 0.32
CA LYS A 647 -0.25 11.86 -0.37
C LYS A 647 -0.68 11.76 -1.82
N SER A 648 -1.08 12.87 -2.44
CA SER A 648 -1.38 12.88 -3.86
C SER A 648 -0.08 12.76 -4.68
N LEU A 649 -0.18 12.15 -5.87
CA LEU A 649 0.93 12.18 -6.84
C LEU A 649 1.27 13.63 -7.23
N HIS A 650 0.25 14.49 -7.33
CA HIS A 650 0.38 15.91 -7.61
C HIS A 650 1.33 16.59 -6.61
N HIS A 651 1.05 16.44 -5.31
CA HIS A 651 1.88 16.98 -4.23
C HIS A 651 3.33 16.48 -4.28
N MET A 652 3.57 15.21 -4.59
CA MET A 652 4.94 14.69 -4.71
C MET A 652 5.68 15.25 -5.93
N ILE A 653 4.98 15.59 -7.01
CA ILE A 653 5.58 16.24 -8.18
C ILE A 653 5.91 17.71 -7.89
N GLU A 654 5.22 18.38 -6.95
CA GLU A 654 5.49 19.78 -6.59
C GLU A 654 6.93 20.01 -6.09
N ASP A 655 7.57 18.97 -5.55
CA ASP A 655 8.98 18.96 -5.12
C ASP A 655 9.96 19.08 -6.30
N THR A 656 9.52 18.82 -7.54
CA THR A 656 10.29 19.16 -8.76
C THR A 656 10.24 20.68 -9.02
N SER A 657 10.98 21.18 -10.02
CA SER A 657 11.07 22.63 -10.24
C SER A 657 11.02 23.06 -11.71
N GLY A 658 10.77 24.35 -11.93
CA GLY A 658 10.76 24.98 -13.24
C GLY A 658 9.69 24.44 -14.19
N ASP A 659 9.95 24.53 -15.48
CA ASP A 659 9.04 24.09 -16.55
C ASP A 659 8.89 22.57 -16.60
N TYR A 660 9.89 21.84 -16.08
CA TYR A 660 9.77 20.39 -15.86
C TYR A 660 8.62 20.06 -14.91
N ARG A 661 8.50 20.76 -13.77
CA ARG A 661 7.35 20.62 -12.86
C ARG A 661 6.04 20.96 -13.57
N LYS A 662 5.99 22.07 -14.29
CA LYS A 662 4.77 22.50 -15.01
C LYS A 662 4.30 21.41 -15.98
N ALA A 663 5.22 20.83 -16.76
CA ALA A 663 4.90 19.74 -17.68
C ALA A 663 4.40 18.49 -16.95
N LEU A 664 5.05 18.08 -15.86
CA LEU A 664 4.64 16.91 -15.08
C LEU A 664 3.27 17.11 -14.43
N LEU A 665 2.98 18.28 -13.86
CA LEU A 665 1.67 18.58 -13.27
C LEU A 665 0.57 18.62 -14.34
N ALA A 666 0.87 19.16 -15.53
CA ALA A 666 -0.08 19.15 -16.64
C ALA A 666 -0.40 17.72 -17.12
N ILE A 667 0.59 16.82 -17.14
CA ILE A 667 0.37 15.39 -17.42
C ILE A 667 -0.39 14.71 -16.28
N CYS A 668 -0.04 15.02 -15.02
CA CYS A 668 -0.70 14.45 -13.84
C CYS A 668 -2.20 14.78 -13.81
N GLY A 669 -2.58 15.95 -14.34
CA GLY A 669 -3.93 16.49 -14.25
C GLY A 669 -4.21 17.18 -12.92
N GLU A 670 -5.43 17.71 -12.78
CA GLU A 670 -5.86 18.46 -11.60
C GLU A 670 -5.84 17.60 -10.34
N GLU A 671 -5.59 18.23 -9.19
CA GLU A 671 -5.71 17.60 -7.88
C GLU A 671 -7.20 17.41 -7.57
N ASN A 672 -7.62 16.15 -7.37
CA ASN A 672 -8.99 15.81 -7.00
C ASN A 672 -9.12 15.73 -5.50
#